data_AF-A0A8J4LKE3-F1
#
_entry.id   AF-A0A8J4LKE3-F1
#
_cell.length_a   1.000
_cell.length_b   1.000
_cell.length_c   1.000
_cell.angle_alpha   90.00
_cell.angle_beta   90.00
_cell.angle_gamma   90.00
#
_symmetry.space_group_name_H-M   'P 1'
#
loop_
_entity.id
_entity.type
_entity.pdbx_description
1 polymer ?
#
loop_
_entity_poly.entity_id
_entity_poly.type
_entity_poly.pdbx_seq_one_letter_code
_entity_poly.pdbx_strand_id
1 'polypeptide(L)'
;MLVKGAMQSAPRQPARAGPNSSPAPVAFAATAAPHVLVGSSLSASSVHVAARVLTTSTTTTTTTTTTTPPAQWTAAGRFGPAPTVSTRSASAFAGGNASRRAAPSWVCLAAPATAPAGARLELGSEDTGLGRYRCHSKDGALVDAVVDARSPQLIVVRITASYANVPHRAPQELQLHWGMYRASGTKWHHPREAVPPDSSPEPGGNGAMRTAMTWDERGGVWAVRFEVPAQLAPLHLAFALYQPAVDKYDNPLRAPHFCVPVGMGAGRPEPLGASVVATKPGGGDPTDPRDAACAVNFAVFSRHASSIQLCLVRVKVPSAVEAAAAGGPQEPLAVQNVLEIVLDPLTHRTGDVWHICVHGLKDLESLCWAWRADGEILWQNGNRFHPGFMLMDPWATRAVPVLLPEGAHKAAPRLPPSQRPDEPVLLGSLAAFVHSPFDWQGSAVPAGLHGGQSRVRALEEGVVVELDVAAFTSGPDAQASVPPEHQGKYLGILDRVDHLKAVGATAVMLTPVALGAAGPDGGPRRPLALFAPDPAFALGGPLAAASELKTVIRGLHRAGIEVIMQVEFCVTAEGGDASSGRLQGLRGLDHAVYYRDGLEAPVLNCGHPVVRSLVVSALRHWATEYRVEGFCFLNAENIAQDKFGSVMDNPTLAEEIASDPLLRNLKLIAAVSNPALLPRSAERGFPHWGVWMQLNDRFTSDLRTYLALSQRGLLSAVATRLTGSPDLFAARWDAGL
;
A
#
# COMPACT_ATOMS: atom_id res chain seq x y z
N MET A 1 29.06 39.08 -10.27
CA MET A 1 28.21 39.21 -9.06
C MET A 1 27.32 37.98 -9.01
N LEU A 2 27.08 37.31 -7.88
CA LEU A 2 27.66 37.43 -6.53
C LEU A 2 28.65 36.28 -6.25
N VAL A 3 29.45 36.38 -5.19
CA VAL A 3 30.57 35.47 -4.88
C VAL A 3 30.50 35.02 -3.42
N LYS A 4 30.87 33.77 -3.13
CA LYS A 4 31.06 33.27 -1.75
C LYS A 4 32.19 34.05 -1.05
N GLY A 5 31.91 34.64 0.10
CA GLY A 5 32.95 35.22 0.97
C GLY A 5 32.39 35.56 2.34
N ALA A 6 32.91 34.93 3.40
CA ALA A 6 32.52 35.21 4.77
C ALA A 6 33.30 36.43 5.32
N MET A 7 32.67 37.21 6.20
CA MET A 7 33.38 38.22 6.99
C MET A 7 34.07 37.56 8.18
N GLN A 8 35.36 37.84 8.34
CA GLN A 8 35.99 37.96 9.66
C GLN A 8 36.74 39.29 9.72
N SER A 9 36.81 39.88 10.92
CA SER A 9 37.13 41.30 11.13
C SER A 9 38.52 41.51 11.74
N ALA A 10 39.33 42.37 11.11
CA ALA A 10 40.47 43.05 11.75
C ALA A 10 40.73 44.41 11.05
N PRO A 11 40.95 45.53 11.78
CA PRO A 11 41.10 46.85 11.16
C PRO A 11 42.54 47.43 11.25
N ARG A 12 42.98 48.17 10.20
CA ARG A 12 43.59 49.54 10.26
C ARG A 12 44.29 49.98 8.95
N GLN A 13 43.74 51.04 8.35
CA GLN A 13 44.36 52.25 7.76
C GLN A 13 45.91 52.39 7.62
N PRO A 14 46.42 53.28 6.71
CA PRO A 14 46.05 53.53 5.30
C PRO A 14 47.27 53.94 4.39
N ALA A 15 46.99 54.53 3.20
CA ALA A 15 47.88 55.33 2.32
C ALA A 15 48.79 54.53 1.31
N ARG A 16 49.22 55.06 0.15
CA ARG A 16 49.05 56.39 -0.51
C ARG A 16 49.35 56.34 -2.04
N ALA A 17 48.62 57.11 -2.87
CA ALA A 17 48.92 57.45 -4.31
C ALA A 17 49.06 56.27 -5.32
N GLY A 18 49.05 56.43 -6.66
CA GLY A 18 48.90 57.60 -7.55
C GLY A 18 48.48 57.18 -9.00
N PRO A 19 48.25 58.11 -9.98
CA PRO A 19 47.33 57.88 -11.11
C PRO A 19 47.94 57.93 -12.55
N ASN A 20 47.05 57.96 -13.57
CA ASN A 20 47.21 58.23 -15.04
C ASN A 20 47.43 57.00 -15.96
N SER A 21 46.98 56.93 -17.23
CA SER A 21 46.16 57.84 -18.08
C SER A 21 45.50 57.12 -19.30
N SER A 22 44.52 57.79 -19.95
CA SER A 22 43.93 57.49 -21.29
C SER A 22 44.83 58.01 -22.45
N PRO A 23 44.54 57.89 -23.79
CA PRO A 23 43.22 57.81 -24.48
C PRO A 23 43.11 56.87 -25.73
N ALA A 24 42.05 57.04 -26.53
CA ALA A 24 41.78 56.45 -27.88
C ALA A 24 41.99 57.52 -29.01
N PRO A 25 41.43 57.49 -30.25
CA PRO A 25 40.70 56.47 -31.05
C PRO A 25 41.18 56.37 -32.55
N VAL A 26 40.40 55.73 -33.45
CA VAL A 26 40.24 56.06 -34.90
C VAL A 26 39.01 55.29 -35.48
N ALA A 27 38.37 55.80 -36.55
CA ALA A 27 37.24 55.16 -37.25
C ALA A 27 37.22 55.55 -38.76
N PHE A 28 36.43 54.85 -39.60
CA PHE A 28 36.06 55.29 -40.97
C PHE A 28 34.72 54.68 -41.46
N ALA A 29 34.05 55.38 -42.40
CA ALA A 29 32.73 55.07 -42.97
C ALA A 29 32.60 55.72 -44.38
N ALA A 30 31.56 55.52 -45.21
CA ALA A 30 30.31 54.75 -45.07
C ALA A 30 30.17 53.70 -46.21
N THR A 31 29.12 53.47 -47.03
CA THR A 31 27.79 54.07 -47.38
C THR A 31 26.99 52.94 -48.10
N ALA A 32 25.68 52.96 -48.45
CA ALA A 32 24.59 53.93 -48.50
C ALA A 32 23.20 53.23 -48.43
N ALA A 33 22.10 53.92 -48.80
CA ALA A 33 20.74 53.38 -49.00
C ALA A 33 20.07 54.10 -50.23
N PRO A 34 18.79 53.85 -50.61
CA PRO A 34 17.67 54.49 -49.87
C PRO A 34 16.29 53.74 -49.84
N HIS A 35 15.65 53.74 -48.65
CA HIS A 35 14.20 53.91 -48.33
C HIS A 35 13.11 53.04 -49.03
N VAL A 36 11.87 52.84 -48.52
CA VAL A 36 11.02 53.51 -47.48
C VAL A 36 10.36 52.40 -46.62
N LEU A 37 10.49 52.35 -45.28
CA LEU A 37 9.49 52.73 -44.24
C LEU A 37 8.02 52.34 -44.54
N VAL A 38 7.17 51.86 -43.62
CA VAL A 38 6.99 52.07 -42.16
C VAL A 38 6.73 50.70 -41.49
N GLY A 39 7.34 50.32 -40.35
CA GLY A 39 6.88 50.56 -38.96
C GLY A 39 5.87 49.49 -38.49
N SER A 40 5.86 48.99 -37.25
CA SER A 40 6.50 49.47 -36.00
C SER A 40 7.01 48.32 -35.10
N SER A 41 7.74 48.67 -34.04
CA SER A 41 8.52 47.79 -33.17
C SER A 41 7.72 46.99 -32.14
N LEU A 42 8.23 45.80 -31.76
CA LEU A 42 8.53 45.50 -30.34
C LEU A 42 9.57 44.36 -30.18
N SER A 43 10.77 44.76 -29.76
CA SER A 43 11.60 44.18 -28.69
C SER A 43 11.57 42.66 -28.47
N ALA A 44 12.66 41.99 -28.84
CA ALA A 44 13.02 40.70 -28.24
C ALA A 44 13.52 40.89 -26.80
N SER A 45 13.23 39.92 -25.93
CA SER A 45 13.73 39.85 -24.55
C SER A 45 14.24 38.45 -24.24
N SER A 46 15.38 38.36 -23.56
CA SER A 46 16.18 37.13 -23.46
C SER A 46 15.57 36.07 -22.54
N VAL A 47 15.30 34.87 -23.08
CA VAL A 47 14.93 33.71 -22.26
C VAL A 47 16.18 33.11 -21.62
N HIS A 48 16.37 33.35 -20.31
CA HIS A 48 17.43 32.70 -19.53
C HIS A 48 17.04 31.27 -19.13
N VAL A 49 17.28 30.30 -20.02
CA VAL A 49 17.18 28.87 -19.67
C VAL A 49 18.32 28.50 -18.72
N ALA A 50 17.99 28.24 -17.45
CA ALA A 50 18.94 27.78 -16.44
C ALA A 50 19.27 26.28 -16.60
N ALA A 51 19.95 25.93 -17.69
CA ALA A 51 20.36 24.56 -17.99
C ALA A 51 21.39 24.03 -16.98
N ARG A 52 20.94 23.26 -15.99
CA ARG A 52 21.81 22.61 -15.00
C ARG A 52 22.46 21.36 -15.58
N VAL A 53 23.57 21.54 -16.30
CA VAL A 53 24.33 20.45 -16.94
C VAL A 53 24.92 19.50 -15.89
N LEU A 54 24.52 18.23 -15.93
CA LEU A 54 25.23 17.13 -15.25
C LEU A 54 26.35 16.62 -16.15
N THR A 55 27.57 17.12 -15.95
CA THR A 55 28.76 16.61 -16.64
C THR A 55 29.26 15.33 -15.98
N THR A 56 29.07 14.18 -16.62
CA THR A 56 29.72 12.92 -16.22
C THR A 56 31.21 12.96 -16.57
N SER A 57 32.05 13.44 -15.66
CA SER A 57 33.52 13.44 -15.84
C SER A 57 34.10 12.04 -15.60
N THR A 58 34.38 11.29 -16.67
CA THR A 58 35.11 10.03 -16.61
C THR A 58 36.60 10.27 -16.34
N THR A 59 36.95 10.45 -15.07
CA THR A 59 38.35 10.57 -14.63
C THR A 59 39.03 9.20 -14.69
N THR A 60 39.86 8.97 -15.71
CA THR A 60 40.60 7.71 -15.87
C THR A 60 41.85 7.73 -14.99
N THR A 61 41.75 7.20 -13.77
CA THR A 61 42.90 7.09 -12.86
C THR A 61 43.59 5.74 -13.04
N THR A 62 44.65 5.71 -13.84
CA THR A 62 45.52 4.54 -13.98
C THR A 62 46.23 4.26 -12.66
N THR A 63 46.17 3.03 -12.15
CA THR A 63 47.01 2.60 -11.03
C THR A 63 47.46 1.17 -11.24
N THR A 64 48.75 1.00 -11.52
CA THR A 64 49.40 -0.30 -11.73
C THR A 64 49.60 -1.04 -10.41
N THR A 65 49.24 -2.32 -10.34
CA THR A 65 49.73 -3.21 -9.27
C THR A 65 49.88 -4.65 -9.76
N THR A 66 51.09 -4.95 -10.23
CA THR A 66 51.82 -6.22 -10.18
C THR A 66 51.04 -7.56 -10.22
N THR A 67 51.07 -8.24 -11.38
CA THR A 67 50.71 -9.67 -11.52
C THR A 67 51.86 -10.61 -11.15
N THR A 68 51.56 -11.67 -10.37
CA THR A 68 52.39 -12.90 -10.33
C THR A 68 51.50 -14.15 -10.14
N PRO A 69 51.53 -15.14 -11.05
CA PRO A 69 50.87 -16.47 -10.93
C PRO A 69 51.87 -17.52 -10.35
N PRO A 70 51.65 -18.86 -10.34
CA PRO A 70 50.54 -19.68 -10.88
C PRO A 70 49.97 -20.67 -9.79
N ALA A 71 49.26 -21.79 -10.05
CA ALA A 71 49.65 -23.00 -10.81
C ALA A 71 48.45 -23.89 -11.21
N GLN A 72 48.62 -24.70 -12.27
CA GLN A 72 47.69 -25.77 -12.68
C GLN A 72 48.07 -27.10 -12.01
N TRP A 73 47.08 -27.93 -11.61
CA TRP A 73 47.25 -29.37 -11.37
C TRP A 73 46.04 -30.14 -11.93
N THR A 74 46.21 -31.41 -12.29
CA THR A 74 45.23 -32.17 -13.11
C THR A 74 44.91 -33.59 -12.61
N ALA A 75 43.67 -34.02 -12.88
CA ALA A 75 43.20 -35.40 -13.08
C ALA A 75 43.05 -36.37 -11.87
N ALA A 76 42.36 -37.49 -12.17
CA ALA A 76 42.23 -38.76 -11.43
C ALA A 76 41.31 -38.82 -10.18
N GLY A 77 40.01 -39.06 -10.40
CA GLY A 77 38.98 -39.19 -9.35
C GLY A 77 38.77 -40.57 -8.71
N ARG A 78 37.59 -40.75 -8.08
CA ARG A 78 36.92 -42.04 -7.77
C ARG A 78 35.44 -41.82 -7.38
N PHE A 79 34.63 -42.86 -7.50
CA PHE A 79 33.19 -42.85 -7.21
C PHE A 79 32.85 -43.10 -5.73
N GLY A 80 31.74 -42.51 -5.26
CA GLY A 80 31.05 -42.81 -4.00
C GLY A 80 29.65 -42.14 -4.00
N PRO A 81 28.55 -42.82 -3.60
CA PRO A 81 27.20 -42.38 -3.95
C PRO A 81 26.52 -41.44 -2.94
N ALA A 82 25.62 -40.59 -3.44
CA ALA A 82 24.62 -39.88 -2.65
C ALA A 82 23.32 -40.72 -2.51
N PRO A 83 22.59 -40.65 -1.39
CA PRO A 83 21.34 -41.37 -1.20
C PRO A 83 20.19 -40.75 -2.02
N THR A 84 19.33 -41.60 -2.58
CA THR A 84 18.14 -41.19 -3.36
C THR A 84 16.88 -41.87 -2.83
N VAL A 85 15.83 -41.08 -2.58
CA VAL A 85 14.45 -41.53 -2.37
C VAL A 85 13.55 -40.52 -3.12
N SER A 86 13.27 -40.75 -4.40
CA SER A 86 12.21 -41.63 -4.90
C SER A 86 10.82 -41.00 -4.84
N THR A 87 10.53 -40.12 -5.81
CA THR A 87 9.17 -39.87 -6.27
C THR A 87 8.74 -41.03 -7.19
N ARG A 88 7.48 -41.46 -7.09
CA ARG A 88 6.83 -42.33 -8.08
C ARG A 88 5.39 -41.88 -8.32
N SER A 89 5.05 -41.67 -9.58
CA SER A 89 3.68 -41.64 -10.06
C SER A 89 3.19 -43.06 -10.35
N ALA A 90 1.87 -43.26 -10.28
CA ALA A 90 1.17 -44.39 -10.86
C ALA A 90 -0.27 -43.95 -11.18
N SER A 91 -0.84 -44.48 -12.26
CA SER A 91 -2.19 -44.14 -12.74
C SER A 91 -3.05 -45.39 -12.91
N ALA A 92 -4.36 -45.20 -12.72
CA ALA A 92 -5.48 -46.05 -13.13
C ALA A 92 -5.46 -47.56 -12.81
N PHE A 93 -6.50 -48.01 -12.10
CA PHE A 93 -7.39 -49.10 -12.55
C PHE A 93 -8.76 -48.97 -11.87
N ALA A 94 -9.80 -49.63 -12.40
CA ALA A 94 -11.18 -49.45 -11.97
C ALA A 94 -11.89 -50.77 -11.62
N GLY A 95 -12.87 -50.70 -10.70
CA GLY A 95 -13.84 -51.77 -10.44
C GLY A 95 -14.06 -52.10 -8.94
N GLY A 96 -15.33 -52.17 -8.51
CA GLY A 96 -15.72 -52.69 -7.18
C GLY A 96 -16.73 -51.83 -6.42
N ASN A 97 -17.91 -52.37 -6.11
CA ASN A 97 -18.95 -51.72 -5.31
C ASN A 97 -18.77 -51.99 -3.80
N ALA A 98 -18.88 -50.96 -2.94
CA ALA A 98 -19.32 -51.12 -1.54
C ALA A 98 -19.87 -49.81 -0.94
N SER A 99 -21.00 -49.93 -0.23
CA SER A 99 -21.57 -49.03 0.81
C SER A 99 -21.10 -47.57 0.93
N ARG A 100 -22.02 -46.61 0.71
CA ARG A 100 -21.85 -45.19 1.07
C ARG A 100 -21.72 -44.99 2.60
N ARG A 101 -20.67 -44.29 3.04
CA ARG A 101 -20.67 -43.45 4.25
C ARG A 101 -20.05 -42.10 3.89
N ALA A 102 -20.76 -41.01 4.16
CA ALA A 102 -20.28 -39.67 3.87
C ALA A 102 -19.31 -39.17 4.96
N ALA A 103 -18.22 -38.52 4.56
CA ALA A 103 -17.39 -37.71 5.44
C ALA A 103 -17.84 -36.24 5.38
N PRO A 104 -17.77 -35.47 6.47
CA PRO A 104 -18.18 -34.07 6.49
C PRO A 104 -17.14 -33.19 5.76
N SER A 105 -17.42 -32.85 4.50
CA SER A 105 -16.61 -31.95 3.69
C SER A 105 -16.83 -30.49 4.10
N TRP A 106 -15.78 -29.83 4.58
CA TRP A 106 -15.77 -28.37 4.75
C TRP A 106 -15.53 -27.70 3.40
N VAL A 107 -16.62 -27.45 2.66
CA VAL A 107 -16.61 -26.68 1.41
C VAL A 107 -17.73 -25.66 1.49
N CYS A 108 -17.39 -24.42 1.85
CA CYS A 108 -18.25 -23.28 1.58
C CYS A 108 -18.16 -23.00 0.08
N LEU A 109 -19.27 -23.13 -0.64
CA LEU A 109 -19.33 -22.81 -2.06
C LEU A 109 -19.08 -21.31 -2.26
N ALA A 110 -18.08 -20.95 -3.07
CA ALA A 110 -17.86 -19.58 -3.48
C ALA A 110 -19.05 -19.10 -4.33
N ALA A 111 -19.65 -17.97 -3.97
CA ALA A 111 -20.61 -17.29 -4.83
C ALA A 111 -19.87 -16.69 -6.04
N PRO A 112 -20.39 -16.80 -7.27
CA PRO A 112 -19.70 -16.29 -8.45
C PRO A 112 -19.64 -14.76 -8.46
N ALA A 113 -18.47 -14.22 -8.82
CA ALA A 113 -18.25 -12.78 -8.87
C ALA A 113 -18.88 -12.14 -10.12
N THR A 114 -20.11 -11.65 -9.99
CA THR A 114 -20.76 -10.78 -10.99
C THR A 114 -21.45 -9.60 -10.31
N ALA A 115 -20.85 -8.40 -10.43
CA ALA A 115 -21.44 -7.17 -9.90
C ALA A 115 -22.29 -6.47 -11.00
N PRO A 116 -23.60 -6.27 -10.80
CA PRO A 116 -24.38 -5.34 -11.62
C PRO A 116 -24.12 -3.90 -11.17
N ALA A 117 -23.96 -2.99 -12.13
CA ALA A 117 -23.88 -1.55 -11.83
C ALA A 117 -25.25 -1.03 -11.34
N GLY A 118 -25.25 -0.08 -10.40
CA GLY A 118 -26.47 0.52 -9.85
C GLY A 118 -26.99 -0.12 -8.56
N ALA A 119 -26.15 -0.86 -7.82
CA ALA A 119 -26.50 -1.39 -6.51
C ALA A 119 -26.80 -0.27 -5.49
N ARG A 120 -28.09 0.00 -5.26
CA ARG A 120 -28.58 0.61 -4.02
C ARG A 120 -28.18 -0.32 -2.87
N LEU A 121 -27.77 0.25 -1.73
CA LEU A 121 -27.41 -0.53 -0.54
C LEU A 121 -28.65 -1.26 0.03
N GLU A 122 -28.93 -2.46 -0.49
CA GLU A 122 -29.81 -3.40 0.19
C GLU A 122 -29.03 -3.97 1.37
N LEU A 123 -29.35 -3.42 2.55
CA LEU A 123 -28.81 -3.85 3.84
C LEU A 123 -29.26 -5.29 4.12
N GLY A 124 -28.45 -6.25 3.67
CA GLY A 124 -28.63 -7.65 3.99
C GLY A 124 -28.70 -7.84 5.51
N SER A 125 -29.76 -8.48 5.99
CA SER A 125 -29.99 -8.73 7.41
C SER A 125 -29.11 -9.88 7.92
N GLU A 126 -27.79 -9.74 7.81
CA GLU A 126 -26.86 -10.62 8.53
C GLU A 126 -27.00 -10.41 10.04
N ASP A 127 -26.94 -11.51 10.79
CA ASP A 127 -27.23 -11.50 12.22
C ASP A 127 -26.21 -10.65 12.98
N THR A 128 -26.70 -9.91 13.98
CA THR A 128 -25.88 -9.05 14.85
C THR A 128 -25.90 -9.50 16.31
N GLY A 129 -26.47 -10.68 16.59
CA GLY A 129 -25.93 -11.55 17.62
C GLY A 129 -24.45 -11.84 17.32
N LEU A 130 -23.61 -11.76 18.34
CA LEU A 130 -22.18 -12.02 18.19
C LEU A 130 -21.95 -13.55 18.13
N GLY A 131 -20.75 -13.97 17.73
CA GLY A 131 -20.52 -15.33 17.24
C GLY A 131 -20.90 -16.47 18.20
N ARG A 132 -21.31 -17.60 17.61
CA ARG A 132 -21.40 -18.91 18.28
C ARG A 132 -20.16 -19.74 17.97
N TYR A 133 -19.38 -20.05 18.99
CA TYR A 133 -18.11 -20.76 18.89
C TYR A 133 -18.28 -22.16 19.47
N ARG A 134 -18.10 -23.19 18.63
CA ARG A 134 -18.31 -24.60 18.99
C ARG A 134 -17.08 -25.43 18.69
N CYS A 135 -16.64 -26.23 19.66
CA CYS A 135 -15.43 -27.03 19.54
C CYS A 135 -15.47 -28.25 20.46
N HIS A 136 -14.61 -29.24 20.17
CA HIS A 136 -14.42 -30.41 21.02
C HIS A 136 -13.18 -30.29 21.90
N SER A 137 -13.33 -30.73 23.14
CA SER A 137 -12.23 -30.88 24.09
C SER A 137 -11.43 -32.18 23.85
N LYS A 138 -10.31 -32.33 24.56
CA LYS A 138 -9.44 -33.51 24.51
C LYS A 138 -10.09 -34.74 25.16
N ASP A 139 -10.88 -34.54 26.22
CA ASP A 139 -11.63 -35.65 26.82
C ASP A 139 -12.91 -36.02 26.06
N GLY A 140 -13.37 -35.18 25.12
CA GLY A 140 -14.49 -35.46 24.22
C GLY A 140 -15.76 -34.65 24.50
N ALA A 141 -15.71 -33.69 25.43
CA ALA A 141 -16.82 -32.76 25.66
C ALA A 141 -17.09 -31.92 24.40
N LEU A 142 -18.36 -31.53 24.22
CA LEU A 142 -18.74 -30.49 23.28
C LEU A 142 -18.85 -29.16 24.03
N VAL A 143 -17.97 -28.22 23.71
CA VAL A 143 -18.00 -26.86 24.24
C VAL A 143 -18.69 -25.96 23.23
N ASP A 144 -19.69 -25.21 23.69
CA ASP A 144 -20.53 -24.33 22.89
C ASP A 144 -20.67 -23.00 23.62
N ALA A 145 -20.06 -21.95 23.07
CA ALA A 145 -20.07 -20.59 23.59
C ALA A 145 -20.91 -19.69 22.67
N VAL A 146 -21.84 -18.95 23.24
CA VAL A 146 -22.73 -18.01 22.52
C VAL A 146 -22.49 -16.61 23.07
N VAL A 147 -22.34 -15.62 22.20
CA VAL A 147 -22.13 -14.22 22.55
C VAL A 147 -23.37 -13.40 22.14
N ASP A 148 -24.24 -13.05 23.09
CA ASP A 148 -25.44 -12.27 22.83
C ASP A 148 -25.19 -10.76 23.00
N ALA A 149 -25.40 -9.95 21.97
CA ALA A 149 -25.48 -8.50 22.11
C ALA A 149 -26.86 -8.09 22.70
N ARG A 150 -27.02 -8.25 24.03
CA ARG A 150 -28.31 -8.05 24.73
C ARG A 150 -28.79 -6.60 24.75
N SER A 151 -27.88 -5.63 24.72
CA SER A 151 -28.19 -4.21 24.56
C SER A 151 -26.98 -3.47 23.96
N PRO A 152 -27.11 -2.19 23.56
CA PRO A 152 -25.97 -1.36 23.16
C PRO A 152 -24.90 -1.16 24.25
N GLN A 153 -25.19 -1.54 25.49
CA GLN A 153 -24.31 -1.40 26.66
C GLN A 153 -23.82 -2.74 27.22
N LEU A 154 -24.42 -3.88 26.83
CA LEU A 154 -24.15 -5.18 27.46
C LEU A 154 -24.07 -6.33 26.45
N ILE A 155 -22.96 -7.05 26.50
CA ILE A 155 -22.72 -8.29 25.79
C ILE A 155 -22.73 -9.44 26.81
N VAL A 156 -23.52 -10.48 26.58
CA VAL A 156 -23.59 -11.66 27.47
C VAL A 156 -22.90 -12.84 26.80
N VAL A 157 -21.89 -13.42 27.44
CA VAL A 157 -21.26 -14.67 26.97
C VAL A 157 -21.81 -15.83 27.78
N ARG A 158 -22.55 -16.75 27.15
CA ARG A 158 -22.94 -18.04 27.75
C ARG A 158 -21.98 -19.11 27.25
N ILE A 159 -21.18 -19.70 28.13
CA ILE A 159 -20.34 -20.87 27.82
C ILE A 159 -21.01 -22.10 28.39
N THR A 160 -21.13 -23.15 27.57
CA THR A 160 -21.67 -24.45 27.98
C THR A 160 -20.73 -25.60 27.59
N ALA A 161 -20.72 -26.66 28.40
CA ALA A 161 -19.96 -27.87 28.14
C ALA A 161 -20.83 -29.12 28.35
N SER A 162 -20.99 -29.93 27.30
CA SER A 162 -21.74 -31.19 27.35
C SER A 162 -20.81 -32.40 27.27
N TYR A 163 -20.92 -33.31 28.23
CA TYR A 163 -20.23 -34.59 28.23
C TYR A 163 -21.11 -35.75 27.69
N ALA A 164 -22.23 -35.45 27.03
CA ALA A 164 -23.19 -36.46 26.54
C ALA A 164 -22.59 -37.47 25.55
N ASN A 165 -21.56 -37.10 24.79
CA ASN A 165 -20.81 -38.00 23.90
C ASN A 165 -19.86 -38.95 24.65
N VAL A 166 -19.51 -38.63 25.90
CA VAL A 166 -18.57 -39.35 26.76
C VAL A 166 -19.07 -39.42 28.22
N PRO A 167 -20.25 -40.01 28.51
CA PRO A 167 -20.88 -39.90 29.84
C PRO A 167 -20.01 -40.46 30.98
N HIS A 168 -19.19 -41.46 30.69
CA HIS A 168 -18.21 -42.06 31.60
C HIS A 168 -17.01 -41.14 31.94
N ARG A 169 -16.96 -39.93 31.38
CA ARG A 169 -16.00 -38.85 31.67
C ARG A 169 -16.68 -37.57 32.18
N ALA A 170 -18.00 -37.61 32.42
CA ALA A 170 -18.73 -36.45 32.94
C ALA A 170 -18.24 -36.13 34.36
N PRO A 171 -17.72 -34.92 34.63
CA PRO A 171 -17.26 -34.55 35.96
C PRO A 171 -18.44 -34.30 36.91
N GLN A 172 -18.21 -34.52 38.21
CA GLN A 172 -19.17 -34.18 39.28
C GLN A 172 -19.14 -32.69 39.66
N GLU A 173 -18.00 -32.03 39.44
CA GLU A 173 -17.81 -30.59 39.59
C GLU A 173 -16.96 -30.09 38.42
N LEU A 174 -17.33 -28.99 37.80
CA LEU A 174 -16.58 -28.37 36.72
C LEU A 174 -16.45 -26.86 36.94
N GLN A 175 -15.25 -26.33 36.70
CA GLN A 175 -14.93 -24.91 36.79
C GLN A 175 -14.34 -24.42 35.46
N LEU A 176 -14.50 -23.14 35.14
CA LEU A 176 -13.63 -22.46 34.19
C LEU A 176 -12.41 -21.93 34.94
N HIS A 177 -11.22 -22.21 34.42
CA HIS A 177 -10.02 -21.39 34.64
C HIS A 177 -9.95 -20.42 33.46
N TRP A 178 -9.99 -19.10 33.68
CA TRP A 178 -10.17 -18.13 32.59
C TRP A 178 -9.46 -16.78 32.78
N GLY A 179 -9.36 -16.05 31.66
CA GLY A 179 -8.81 -14.70 31.55
C GLY A 179 -9.37 -13.90 30.38
N MET A 180 -9.48 -12.59 30.55
CA MET A 180 -9.77 -11.67 29.44
C MET A 180 -8.53 -10.88 29.04
N TYR A 181 -8.30 -10.70 27.72
CA TYR A 181 -7.19 -9.89 27.20
C TYR A 181 -7.53 -9.21 25.87
N ARG A 182 -6.69 -8.26 25.45
CA ARG A 182 -6.77 -7.60 24.13
C ARG A 182 -5.49 -7.77 23.31
N ALA A 183 -4.38 -7.25 23.82
CA ALA A 183 -3.10 -7.17 23.09
C ALA A 183 -2.10 -8.32 23.38
N SER A 184 -2.31 -9.11 24.45
CA SER A 184 -1.45 -10.27 24.74
C SER A 184 -2.16 -11.31 25.62
N GLY A 185 -2.12 -12.58 25.20
CA GLY A 185 -2.58 -13.72 26.01
C GLY A 185 -1.73 -14.01 27.25
N THR A 186 -0.64 -13.26 27.50
CA THR A 186 0.19 -13.36 28.72
C THR A 186 -0.11 -12.29 29.78
N LYS A 187 -1.06 -11.37 29.52
CA LYS A 187 -1.48 -10.35 30.48
C LYS A 187 -3.01 -10.27 30.52
N TRP A 188 -3.59 -10.83 31.57
CA TRP A 188 -5.04 -10.91 31.73
C TRP A 188 -5.55 -9.74 32.59
N HIS A 189 -6.75 -9.28 32.29
CA HIS A 189 -7.41 -8.16 32.95
C HIS A 189 -8.81 -8.58 33.36
N HIS A 190 -9.20 -8.28 34.60
CA HIS A 190 -10.49 -8.72 35.17
C HIS A 190 -11.28 -7.52 35.69
N PRO A 191 -11.98 -6.77 34.82
CA PRO A 191 -12.84 -5.67 35.24
C PRO A 191 -13.96 -6.18 36.15
N ARG A 192 -14.16 -5.59 37.32
CA ARG A 192 -15.11 -6.08 38.33
C ARG A 192 -16.54 -6.22 37.79
N GLU A 193 -16.93 -5.35 36.87
CA GLU A 193 -18.23 -5.40 36.18
C GLU A 193 -18.44 -6.66 35.32
N ALA A 194 -17.36 -7.32 34.89
CA ALA A 194 -17.37 -8.47 33.97
C ALA A 194 -16.99 -9.81 34.63
N VAL A 195 -16.69 -9.80 35.94
CA VAL A 195 -16.34 -10.98 36.74
C VAL A 195 -17.62 -11.59 37.32
N PRO A 196 -17.96 -12.87 37.03
CA PRO A 196 -19.11 -13.53 37.65
C PRO A 196 -18.98 -13.58 39.20
N PRO A 197 -20.08 -13.52 39.98
CA PRO A 197 -20.00 -13.40 41.44
C PRO A 197 -19.15 -14.48 42.14
N ASP A 198 -19.28 -15.74 41.71
CA ASP A 198 -18.61 -16.89 42.32
C ASP A 198 -17.20 -17.15 41.74
N SER A 199 -16.44 -16.07 41.49
CA SER A 199 -15.10 -16.13 40.88
C SER A 199 -13.99 -15.80 41.85
N SER A 200 -13.01 -16.69 41.99
CA SER A 200 -11.82 -16.53 42.84
C SER A 200 -10.53 -16.47 42.01
N PRO A 201 -9.54 -15.62 42.35
CA PRO A 201 -8.21 -15.70 41.73
C PRO A 201 -7.55 -17.06 41.93
N GLU A 202 -6.75 -17.52 40.96
CA GLU A 202 -6.06 -18.82 41.08
C GLU A 202 -4.89 -18.76 42.09
N PRO A 203 -4.79 -19.73 43.02
CA PRO A 203 -3.60 -19.90 43.86
C PRO A 203 -2.37 -20.25 43.00
N GLY A 204 -1.45 -19.30 42.85
CA GLY A 204 -0.23 -19.47 42.04
C GLY A 204 0.22 -18.21 41.29
N GLY A 205 -0.66 -17.22 41.10
CA GLY A 205 -0.26 -15.87 40.69
C GLY A 205 0.01 -15.65 39.19
N ASN A 206 -0.46 -16.53 38.31
CA ASN A 206 -0.50 -16.31 36.86
C ASN A 206 -1.49 -15.20 36.42
N GLY A 207 -2.36 -14.73 37.33
CA GLY A 207 -3.43 -13.77 37.04
C GLY A 207 -4.73 -14.40 36.55
N ALA A 208 -4.90 -15.72 36.68
CA ALA A 208 -6.14 -16.42 36.35
C ALA A 208 -7.26 -16.19 37.37
N MET A 209 -8.50 -16.34 36.90
CA MET A 209 -9.68 -16.51 37.73
C MET A 209 -10.23 -17.93 37.54
N ARG A 210 -10.74 -18.51 38.62
CA ARG A 210 -11.54 -19.74 38.62
C ARG A 210 -12.99 -19.39 38.93
N THR A 211 -13.94 -19.98 38.20
CA THR A 211 -15.38 -19.79 38.41
C THR A 211 -16.10 -21.13 38.27
N ALA A 212 -16.95 -21.49 39.24
CA ALA A 212 -17.75 -22.70 39.16
C ALA A 212 -18.75 -22.66 37.99
N MET A 213 -18.91 -23.77 37.28
CA MET A 213 -20.02 -23.94 36.34
C MET A 213 -21.24 -24.47 37.08
N THR A 214 -22.42 -24.01 36.70
CA THR A 214 -23.71 -24.53 37.17
C THR A 214 -24.17 -25.70 36.29
N TRP A 215 -24.83 -26.71 36.85
CA TRP A 215 -25.42 -27.80 36.07
C TRP A 215 -26.84 -27.45 35.63
N ASP A 216 -27.09 -27.45 34.32
CA ASP A 216 -28.40 -27.24 33.69
C ASP A 216 -29.03 -28.61 33.40
N GLU A 217 -29.83 -29.11 34.35
CA GLU A 217 -30.52 -30.42 34.24
C GLU A 217 -31.39 -30.54 32.98
N ARG A 218 -31.92 -29.42 32.46
CA ARG A 218 -32.79 -29.42 31.27
C ARG A 218 -31.98 -29.51 29.98
N GLY A 219 -30.76 -28.97 29.99
CA GLY A 219 -29.82 -29.05 28.86
C GLY A 219 -28.91 -30.29 28.89
N GLY A 220 -28.68 -30.90 30.06
CA GLY A 220 -27.63 -31.91 30.24
C GLY A 220 -26.22 -31.33 30.05
N VAL A 221 -26.01 -30.08 30.50
CA VAL A 221 -24.78 -29.32 30.30
C VAL A 221 -24.33 -28.60 31.56
N TRP A 222 -23.02 -28.46 31.72
CA TRP A 222 -22.43 -27.43 32.57
C TRP A 222 -22.55 -26.07 31.88
N ALA A 223 -22.87 -25.02 32.62
CA ALA A 223 -23.10 -23.67 32.09
C ALA A 223 -22.52 -22.57 33.01
N VAL A 224 -21.95 -21.54 32.40
CA VAL A 224 -21.54 -20.28 33.05
C VAL A 224 -21.94 -19.09 32.18
N ARG A 225 -22.14 -17.92 32.81
CA ARG A 225 -22.55 -16.67 32.16
C ARG A 225 -21.60 -15.55 32.57
N PHE A 226 -21.09 -14.82 31.59
CA PHE A 226 -20.38 -13.56 31.76
C PHE A 226 -21.26 -12.42 31.26
N GLU A 227 -21.22 -11.28 31.96
CA GLU A 227 -21.92 -10.07 31.58
C GLU A 227 -20.87 -8.99 31.33
N VAL A 228 -20.54 -8.75 30.06
CA VAL A 228 -19.43 -7.88 29.67
C VAL A 228 -19.99 -6.54 29.20
N PRO A 229 -19.79 -5.44 29.94
CA PRO A 229 -20.06 -4.09 29.45
C PRO A 229 -19.46 -3.86 28.07
N ALA A 230 -20.25 -3.37 27.12
CA ALA A 230 -19.85 -3.24 25.71
C ALA A 230 -18.62 -2.34 25.51
N GLN A 231 -18.40 -1.38 26.43
CA GLN A 231 -17.19 -0.53 26.48
C GLN A 231 -15.87 -1.29 26.73
N LEU A 232 -15.95 -2.52 27.26
CA LEU A 232 -14.79 -3.40 27.46
C LEU A 232 -14.48 -4.22 26.20
N ALA A 233 -15.40 -4.30 25.25
CA ALA A 233 -15.14 -4.89 23.95
C ALA A 233 -14.34 -3.92 23.04
N PRO A 234 -13.64 -4.41 22.00
CA PRO A 234 -13.36 -5.82 21.74
C PRO A 234 -12.39 -6.41 22.78
N LEU A 235 -12.61 -7.67 23.17
CA LEU A 235 -11.68 -8.46 23.98
C LEU A 235 -11.81 -9.96 23.67
N HIS A 236 -10.77 -10.74 23.97
CA HIS A 236 -10.81 -12.20 23.98
C HIS A 236 -11.10 -12.69 25.40
N LEU A 237 -12.06 -13.60 25.55
CA LEU A 237 -12.25 -14.41 26.75
C LEU A 237 -11.65 -15.79 26.50
N ALA A 238 -10.49 -16.07 27.10
CA ALA A 238 -9.83 -17.36 27.01
C ALA A 238 -10.06 -18.20 28.27
N PHE A 239 -10.22 -19.51 28.11
CA PHE A 239 -10.47 -20.41 29.24
C PHE A 239 -10.04 -21.86 28.99
N ALA A 240 -9.84 -22.59 30.07
CA ALA A 240 -9.74 -24.05 30.12
C ALA A 240 -10.89 -24.59 30.99
N LEU A 241 -11.37 -25.80 30.69
CA LEU A 241 -12.23 -26.53 31.61
C LEU A 241 -11.35 -27.20 32.67
N TYR A 242 -11.71 -27.08 33.94
CA TYR A 242 -10.96 -27.61 35.07
C TYR A 242 -11.87 -28.47 35.96
N GLN A 243 -11.37 -29.65 36.36
CA GLN A 243 -12.07 -30.63 37.18
C GLN A 243 -11.37 -30.74 38.55
N PRO A 244 -11.87 -30.05 39.60
CA PRO A 244 -11.14 -29.92 40.88
C PRO A 244 -10.91 -31.26 41.58
N ALA A 245 -11.90 -32.16 41.54
CA ALA A 245 -11.87 -33.48 42.18
C ALA A 245 -10.74 -34.41 41.69
N VAL A 246 -10.10 -34.09 40.56
CA VAL A 246 -9.00 -34.86 39.94
C VAL A 246 -7.83 -33.98 39.48
N ASP A 247 -7.82 -32.71 39.88
CA ASP A 247 -6.86 -31.65 39.47
C ASP A 247 -6.51 -31.65 37.97
N LYS A 248 -7.52 -31.83 37.12
CA LYS A 248 -7.32 -32.06 35.67
C LYS A 248 -7.89 -30.95 34.81
N TYR A 249 -7.12 -30.57 33.79
CA TYR A 249 -7.58 -29.67 32.72
C TYR A 249 -8.06 -30.43 31.48
N ASP A 250 -9.20 -30.01 30.94
CA ASP A 250 -9.73 -30.44 29.65
C ASP A 250 -9.74 -29.24 28.68
N ASN A 251 -8.98 -29.38 27.60
CA ASN A 251 -8.58 -28.29 26.70
C ASN A 251 -8.97 -28.63 25.25
N PRO A 252 -9.09 -27.65 24.32
CA PRO A 252 -9.41 -27.94 22.93
C PRO A 252 -8.34 -28.80 22.25
N LEU A 253 -8.75 -29.61 21.27
CA LEU A 253 -7.87 -30.55 20.55
C LEU A 253 -6.66 -29.88 19.85
N ARG A 254 -6.78 -28.62 19.42
CA ARG A 254 -5.78 -27.93 18.58
C ARG A 254 -5.18 -26.66 19.19
N ALA A 255 -5.48 -26.36 20.46
CA ALA A 255 -5.02 -25.15 21.15
C ALA A 255 -4.65 -25.44 22.62
N PRO A 256 -3.90 -24.53 23.27
CA PRO A 256 -3.63 -24.63 24.72
C PRO A 256 -4.87 -24.35 25.58
N HIS A 257 -5.77 -23.50 25.11
CA HIS A 257 -7.01 -23.08 25.78
C HIS A 257 -8.10 -22.77 24.75
N PHE A 258 -9.37 -22.75 25.17
CA PHE A 258 -10.47 -22.20 24.38
C PHE A 258 -10.36 -20.68 24.32
N CYS A 259 -10.82 -20.06 23.23
CA CYS A 259 -10.88 -18.61 23.07
C CYS A 259 -12.24 -18.20 22.49
N VAL A 260 -12.84 -17.15 23.04
CA VAL A 260 -14.12 -16.58 22.60
C VAL A 260 -13.92 -15.08 22.35
N PRO A 261 -13.96 -14.63 21.09
CA PRO A 261 -13.97 -13.21 20.75
C PRO A 261 -15.26 -12.52 21.19
N VAL A 262 -15.14 -11.38 21.88
CA VAL A 262 -16.26 -10.59 22.42
C VAL A 262 -16.25 -9.19 21.79
N GLY A 263 -17.38 -8.78 21.17
CA GLY A 263 -17.50 -7.53 20.40
C GLY A 263 -16.74 -7.51 19.06
N MET A 264 -16.20 -8.66 18.66
CA MET A 264 -15.57 -8.92 17.38
C MET A 264 -15.98 -10.32 16.91
N GLY A 265 -15.95 -10.55 15.62
CA GLY A 265 -16.22 -11.83 14.97
C GLY A 265 -15.07 -12.25 14.06
N ALA A 266 -15.11 -13.49 13.60
CA ALA A 266 -14.02 -14.11 12.85
C ALA A 266 -13.56 -13.32 11.61
N GLY A 267 -14.46 -12.54 11.00
CA GLY A 267 -14.20 -11.80 9.77
C GLY A 267 -14.18 -12.69 8.52
N ARG A 268 -13.70 -12.13 7.41
CA ARG A 268 -13.59 -12.77 6.11
C ARG A 268 -12.20 -12.43 5.52
N PRO A 269 -11.51 -13.38 4.85
CA PRO A 269 -10.22 -13.11 4.21
C PRO A 269 -10.31 -12.16 3.01
N GLU A 270 -11.52 -11.92 2.48
CA GLU A 270 -11.77 -11.01 1.37
C GLU A 270 -12.93 -10.04 1.70
N PRO A 271 -12.89 -8.79 1.20
CA PRO A 271 -11.77 -8.19 0.46
C PRO A 271 -10.58 -7.89 1.39
N LEU A 272 -9.36 -7.81 0.82
CA LEU A 272 -8.17 -7.36 1.52
C LEU A 272 -8.23 -5.85 1.82
N GLY A 273 -7.55 -5.43 2.89
CA GLY A 273 -7.68 -4.10 3.49
C GLY A 273 -8.84 -4.02 4.50
N ALA A 274 -9.35 -2.80 4.71
CA ALA A 274 -10.54 -2.56 5.52
C ALA A 274 -11.81 -2.49 4.63
N SER A 275 -12.95 -2.97 5.15
CA SER A 275 -14.26 -2.87 4.49
C SER A 275 -15.40 -2.83 5.50
N VAL A 276 -16.41 -1.97 5.28
CA VAL A 276 -17.61 -1.94 6.12
C VAL A 276 -18.54 -3.08 5.73
N VAL A 277 -18.89 -3.92 6.70
CA VAL A 277 -19.79 -5.08 6.54
C VAL A 277 -21.24 -4.68 6.81
N ALA A 278 -21.47 -3.87 7.85
CA ALA A 278 -22.80 -3.41 8.23
C ALA A 278 -22.71 -2.07 8.98
N THR A 279 -23.77 -1.28 8.89
CA THR A 279 -23.96 -0.05 9.67
C THR A 279 -25.27 -0.13 10.47
N LYS A 280 -25.27 0.48 11.66
CA LYS A 280 -26.48 0.69 12.47
C LYS A 280 -26.60 2.18 12.80
N PRO A 281 -27.81 2.75 12.82
CA PRO A 281 -28.03 4.10 13.34
C PRO A 281 -27.46 4.26 14.75
N GLY A 282 -26.97 5.47 15.05
CA GLY A 282 -26.57 5.85 16.39
C GLY A 282 -27.76 5.98 17.35
N GLY A 283 -27.43 6.26 18.62
CA GLY A 283 -28.41 6.78 19.60
C GLY A 283 -28.47 8.32 19.64
N GLY A 284 -27.73 8.99 18.75
CA GLY A 284 -27.72 10.44 18.58
C GLY A 284 -28.49 10.85 17.32
N ASP A 285 -27.88 11.65 16.44
CA ASP A 285 -28.55 12.12 15.22
C ASP A 285 -28.58 11.00 14.16
N PRO A 286 -29.76 10.52 13.71
CA PRO A 286 -29.85 9.47 12.69
C PRO A 286 -29.43 9.95 11.28
N THR A 287 -29.14 11.24 11.10
CA THR A 287 -28.64 11.83 9.85
C THR A 287 -27.13 12.10 9.84
N ASP A 288 -26.45 12.05 11.01
CA ASP A 288 -25.00 12.20 11.09
C ASP A 288 -24.30 10.82 10.92
N PRO A 289 -23.52 10.60 9.84
CA PRO A 289 -22.83 9.32 9.62
C PRO A 289 -21.75 9.00 10.67
N ARG A 290 -21.35 9.95 11.51
CA ARG A 290 -20.34 9.77 12.57
C ARG A 290 -20.92 9.08 13.81
N ASP A 291 -22.21 9.27 14.07
CA ASP A 291 -22.94 8.63 15.17
C ASP A 291 -23.28 7.15 14.91
N ALA A 292 -23.23 6.74 13.63
CA ALA A 292 -23.48 5.37 13.20
C ALA A 292 -22.47 4.37 13.81
N ALA A 293 -22.97 3.21 14.23
CA ALA A 293 -22.16 2.10 14.73
C ALA A 293 -21.90 1.10 13.61
N CYS A 294 -20.64 0.95 13.22
CA CYS A 294 -20.21 0.15 12.09
C CYS A 294 -19.61 -1.19 12.53
N ALA A 295 -19.79 -2.22 11.69
CA ALA A 295 -18.99 -3.43 11.69
C ALA A 295 -17.99 -3.34 10.54
N VAL A 296 -16.69 -3.46 10.84
CA VAL A 296 -15.62 -3.32 9.84
C VAL A 296 -14.80 -4.61 9.82
N ASN A 297 -14.68 -5.23 8.65
CA ASN A 297 -13.76 -6.32 8.39
C ASN A 297 -12.40 -5.76 7.99
N PHE A 298 -11.34 -6.31 8.57
CA PHE A 298 -9.95 -6.02 8.24
C PHE A 298 -9.29 -7.34 7.81
N ALA A 299 -8.61 -7.36 6.66
CA ALA A 299 -7.91 -8.55 6.17
C ALA A 299 -6.56 -8.19 5.54
N VAL A 300 -5.49 -8.91 5.91
CA VAL A 300 -4.12 -8.66 5.45
C VAL A 300 -3.39 -9.97 5.14
N PHE A 301 -2.63 -9.99 4.02
CA PHE A 301 -1.78 -11.12 3.69
C PHE A 301 -0.47 -11.07 4.48
N SER A 302 -0.17 -12.17 5.19
CA SER A 302 1.19 -12.52 5.64
C SER A 302 1.27 -14.03 5.89
N ARG A 303 2.08 -14.70 5.06
CA ARG A 303 2.36 -16.14 5.17
C ARG A 303 3.24 -16.40 6.37
N HIS A 304 4.35 -15.66 6.48
CA HIS A 304 5.46 -15.98 7.39
C HIS A 304 5.31 -15.39 8.80
N ALA A 305 4.31 -14.53 9.05
CA ALA A 305 4.03 -14.05 10.41
C ALA A 305 3.59 -15.21 11.32
N SER A 306 4.12 -15.22 12.54
CA SER A 306 3.69 -16.09 13.64
C SER A 306 2.50 -15.51 14.41
N SER A 307 2.37 -14.17 14.41
CA SER A 307 1.27 -13.44 15.04
C SER A 307 1.04 -12.10 14.32
N ILE A 308 -0.23 -11.71 14.22
CA ILE A 308 -0.66 -10.39 13.74
C ILE A 308 -1.49 -9.70 14.84
N GLN A 309 -1.29 -8.40 15.02
CA GLN A 309 -2.14 -7.54 15.87
C GLN A 309 -2.74 -6.43 15.01
N LEU A 310 -4.05 -6.20 15.14
CA LEU A 310 -4.72 -5.01 14.60
C LEU A 310 -4.53 -3.86 15.60
N CYS A 311 -3.96 -2.75 15.14
CA CYS A 311 -3.88 -1.49 15.86
C CYS A 311 -4.96 -0.55 15.32
N LEU A 312 -5.89 -0.15 16.18
CA LEU A 312 -6.85 0.93 15.92
C LEU A 312 -6.38 2.19 16.66
N VAL A 313 -6.23 3.29 15.93
CA VAL A 313 -5.64 4.55 16.43
C VAL A 313 -6.62 5.69 16.18
N ARG A 314 -7.10 6.33 17.25
CA ARG A 314 -7.93 7.53 17.13
C ARG A 314 -7.04 8.76 17.15
N VAL A 315 -7.20 9.66 16.18
CA VAL A 315 -6.38 10.85 15.97
C VAL A 315 -7.18 12.14 16.15
N LYS A 316 -6.55 13.25 16.53
CA LYS A 316 -7.20 14.57 16.48
C LYS A 316 -7.31 14.99 15.01
N VAL A 317 -8.53 15.03 14.48
CA VAL A 317 -8.83 15.71 13.21
C VAL A 317 -8.86 17.22 13.48
N PRO A 318 -8.08 18.05 12.77
CA PRO A 318 -8.19 19.51 12.85
C PRO A 318 -9.51 19.99 12.29
N SER A 319 -10.07 21.07 12.86
CA SER A 319 -11.18 21.78 12.23
C SER A 319 -10.75 22.44 10.91
N ALA A 320 -11.69 22.68 10.01
CA ALA A 320 -11.41 23.35 8.72
C ALA A 320 -10.75 24.74 8.90
N VAL A 321 -11.00 25.42 10.02
CA VAL A 321 -10.38 26.72 10.36
C VAL A 321 -8.93 26.53 10.81
N GLU A 322 -8.63 25.53 11.66
CA GLU A 322 -7.26 25.18 12.03
C GLU A 322 -6.45 24.73 10.79
N ALA A 323 -7.04 23.93 9.90
CA ALA A 323 -6.40 23.46 8.68
C ALA A 323 -6.08 24.60 7.70
N ALA A 324 -7.02 25.53 7.48
CA ALA A 324 -6.81 26.70 6.63
C ALA A 324 -5.79 27.69 7.23
N ALA A 325 -5.78 27.86 8.55
CA ALA A 325 -4.87 28.78 9.24
C ALA A 325 -3.41 28.28 9.31
N ALA A 326 -3.15 26.99 9.09
CA ALA A 326 -1.82 26.41 9.22
C ALA A 326 -0.79 26.93 8.19
N GLY A 327 -1.24 27.32 6.98
CA GLY A 327 -0.46 28.12 6.01
C GLY A 327 0.88 27.55 5.51
N GLY A 328 1.23 26.30 5.81
CA GLY A 328 2.57 25.75 5.60
C GLY A 328 2.60 24.23 5.37
N PRO A 329 3.75 23.56 5.58
CA PRO A 329 3.85 22.11 5.52
C PRO A 329 2.86 21.46 6.48
N GLN A 330 2.07 20.50 6.01
CA GLN A 330 1.00 19.92 6.84
C GLN A 330 1.59 19.03 7.93
N GLU A 331 1.27 19.34 9.19
CA GLU A 331 1.70 18.55 10.34
C GLU A 331 1.02 17.17 10.35
N PRO A 332 1.71 16.11 10.82
CA PRO A 332 1.09 14.81 11.03
C PRO A 332 -0.04 14.86 12.07
N LEU A 333 -1.01 13.96 11.93
CA LEU A 333 -2.13 13.90 12.88
C LEU A 333 -1.65 13.39 14.24
N ALA A 334 -2.09 14.04 15.32
CA ALA A 334 -1.73 13.67 16.68
C ALA A 334 -2.62 12.53 17.22
N VAL A 335 -2.02 11.51 17.84
CA VAL A 335 -2.74 10.41 18.48
C VAL A 335 -3.48 10.88 19.74
N GLN A 336 -4.75 10.48 19.86
CA GLN A 336 -5.53 10.58 21.10
C GLN A 336 -5.54 9.27 21.88
N ASN A 337 -5.79 8.14 21.19
CA ASN A 337 -5.95 6.82 21.80
C ASN A 337 -5.44 5.71 20.87
N VAL A 338 -4.93 4.62 21.45
CA VAL A 338 -4.50 3.40 20.75
C VAL A 338 -5.17 2.19 21.39
N LEU A 339 -5.73 1.32 20.55
CA LEU A 339 -6.31 0.03 20.90
C LEU A 339 -5.62 -1.06 20.08
N GLU A 340 -5.09 -2.10 20.73
CA GLU A 340 -4.39 -3.19 20.05
C GLU A 340 -5.06 -4.54 20.36
N ILE A 341 -5.32 -5.31 19.31
CA ILE A 341 -6.09 -6.56 19.34
C ILE A 341 -5.24 -7.64 18.68
N VAL A 342 -4.82 -8.67 19.41
CA VAL A 342 -4.12 -9.81 18.80
C VAL A 342 -5.11 -10.70 18.05
N LEU A 343 -4.73 -11.21 16.88
CA LEU A 343 -5.53 -12.15 16.10
C LEU A 343 -5.23 -13.59 16.56
N ASP A 344 -6.27 -14.38 16.82
CA ASP A 344 -6.13 -15.81 17.11
C ASP A 344 -5.85 -16.58 15.79
N PRO A 345 -4.72 -17.29 15.64
CA PRO A 345 -4.42 -18.04 14.41
C PRO A 345 -5.43 -19.13 14.05
N LEU A 346 -6.33 -19.54 14.94
CA LEU A 346 -7.37 -20.54 14.66
C LEU A 346 -8.71 -19.95 14.21
N THR A 347 -9.00 -18.69 14.57
CA THR A 347 -10.28 -18.00 14.26
C THR A 347 -10.11 -16.85 13.26
N HIS A 348 -8.94 -16.20 13.26
CA HIS A 348 -8.63 -14.96 12.55
C HIS A 348 -7.56 -15.14 11.45
N ARG A 349 -7.47 -16.36 10.86
CA ARG A 349 -6.60 -16.64 9.71
C ARG A 349 -7.19 -17.73 8.81
N THR A 350 -7.22 -17.48 7.50
CA THR A 350 -7.57 -18.45 6.46
C THR A 350 -6.42 -18.53 5.46
N GLY A 351 -5.72 -19.66 5.43
CA GLY A 351 -4.50 -19.82 4.62
C GLY A 351 -3.40 -18.85 5.05
N ASP A 352 -2.99 -17.96 4.15
CA ASP A 352 -1.99 -16.92 4.40
C ASP A 352 -2.60 -15.52 4.67
N VAL A 353 -3.93 -15.42 4.73
CA VAL A 353 -4.64 -14.16 5.03
C VAL A 353 -5.13 -14.16 6.46
N TRP A 354 -4.71 -13.16 7.22
CA TRP A 354 -5.20 -12.87 8.57
C TRP A 354 -6.40 -11.93 8.47
N HIS A 355 -7.46 -12.15 9.24
CA HIS A 355 -8.69 -11.38 9.14
C HIS A 355 -9.47 -11.29 10.46
N ILE A 356 -10.22 -10.21 10.64
CA ILE A 356 -11.02 -9.94 11.84
C ILE A 356 -12.16 -8.97 11.50
N CYS A 357 -13.36 -9.19 12.04
CA CYS A 357 -14.42 -8.18 12.01
C CYS A 357 -14.61 -7.55 13.38
N VAL A 358 -14.45 -6.23 13.49
CA VAL A 358 -14.66 -5.47 14.74
C VAL A 358 -16.01 -4.78 14.67
N HIS A 359 -16.86 -4.98 15.69
CA HIS A 359 -18.22 -4.44 15.72
C HIS A 359 -18.32 -3.21 16.63
N GLY A 360 -19.28 -2.32 16.34
CA GLY A 360 -19.60 -1.18 17.18
C GLY A 360 -18.61 -0.01 17.06
N LEU A 361 -17.79 0.03 16.02
CA LEU A 361 -16.90 1.16 15.75
C LEU A 361 -17.73 2.39 15.39
N LYS A 362 -17.48 3.52 16.08
CA LYS A 362 -18.13 4.82 15.87
C LYS A 362 -17.11 5.89 15.55
N ASP A 363 -17.55 6.98 14.91
CA ASP A 363 -16.68 8.05 14.40
C ASP A 363 -15.48 7.45 13.66
N LEU A 364 -15.74 6.94 12.45
CA LEU A 364 -14.70 6.39 11.59
C LEU A 364 -13.83 7.50 10.94
N GLU A 365 -14.25 8.76 11.02
CA GLU A 365 -13.54 9.90 10.42
C GLU A 365 -12.23 10.18 11.18
N SER A 366 -12.26 10.10 12.52
CA SER A 366 -11.06 10.20 13.35
C SER A 366 -10.33 8.86 13.60
N LEU A 367 -10.77 7.75 12.99
CA LEU A 367 -10.25 6.41 13.26
C LEU A 367 -9.33 5.89 12.14
N CYS A 368 -8.09 5.60 12.50
CA CYS A 368 -7.07 5.00 11.64
C CYS A 368 -6.76 3.54 12.04
N TRP A 369 -6.19 2.76 11.14
CA TRP A 369 -5.72 1.39 11.42
C TRP A 369 -4.32 1.10 10.88
N ALA A 370 -3.66 0.15 11.52
CA ALA A 370 -2.39 -0.43 11.11
C ALA A 370 -2.25 -1.85 11.69
N TRP A 371 -1.20 -2.55 11.29
CA TRP A 371 -0.89 -3.90 11.73
C TRP A 371 0.42 -3.93 12.53
N ARG A 372 0.59 -4.89 13.44
CA ARG A 372 1.92 -5.34 13.90
C ARG A 372 2.10 -6.78 13.50
N ALA A 373 3.26 -7.11 12.97
CA ALA A 373 3.63 -8.48 12.61
C ALA A 373 4.80 -8.98 13.46
N ASP A 374 4.66 -10.18 14.02
CA ASP A 374 5.69 -10.91 14.74
C ASP A 374 6.10 -12.16 13.95
N GLY A 375 7.33 -12.63 14.17
CA GLY A 375 7.95 -13.68 13.36
C GLY A 375 9.44 -13.83 13.66
N GLU A 376 10.24 -14.18 12.65
CA GLU A 376 11.69 -14.36 12.85
C GLU A 376 12.43 -13.02 12.94
N ILE A 377 12.49 -12.45 14.14
CA ILE A 377 13.19 -11.18 14.47
C ILE A 377 14.73 -11.24 14.39
N LEU A 378 15.30 -12.31 13.81
CA LEU A 378 16.74 -12.43 13.50
C LEU A 378 17.04 -12.25 12.00
N TRP A 379 16.01 -12.21 11.16
CA TRP A 379 16.08 -11.90 9.72
C TRP A 379 16.95 -12.86 8.88
N GLN A 380 17.26 -14.05 9.40
CA GLN A 380 18.14 -15.04 8.76
C GLN A 380 17.43 -15.74 7.59
N ASN A 381 16.10 -15.89 7.66
CA ASN A 381 15.27 -16.53 6.64
C ASN A 381 14.79 -15.60 5.49
N GLY A 382 15.35 -14.39 5.37
CA GLY A 382 14.93 -13.40 4.37
C GLY A 382 13.75 -12.51 4.79
N ASN A 383 13.01 -12.82 5.85
CA ASN A 383 11.97 -11.90 6.35
C ASN A 383 12.54 -10.77 7.23
N ARG A 384 11.74 -9.71 7.45
CA ARG A 384 12.13 -8.49 8.19
C ARG A 384 11.13 -8.12 9.29
N PHE A 385 10.57 -9.14 9.96
CA PHE A 385 9.61 -8.97 11.06
C PHE A 385 10.20 -8.18 12.23
N HIS A 386 9.39 -7.27 12.80
CA HIS A 386 9.72 -6.54 14.02
C HIS A 386 8.44 -5.98 14.69
N PRO A 387 7.86 -6.64 15.71
CA PRO A 387 6.55 -6.30 16.27
C PRO A 387 6.50 -4.92 16.97
N GLY A 388 7.65 -4.29 17.21
CA GLY A 388 7.73 -2.93 17.77
C GLY A 388 7.20 -1.83 16.84
N PHE A 389 7.12 -2.05 15.52
CA PHE A 389 6.56 -1.10 14.56
C PHE A 389 5.06 -1.31 14.34
N MET A 390 4.36 -0.21 14.07
CA MET A 390 3.06 -0.25 13.40
C MET A 390 3.32 -0.17 11.89
N LEU A 391 2.61 -0.98 11.12
CA LEU A 391 2.76 -1.17 9.69
C LEU A 391 1.45 -0.78 9.00
N MET A 392 1.54 0.15 8.05
CA MET A 392 0.45 0.53 7.18
C MET A 392 -0.09 -0.69 6.42
N ASP A 393 -1.40 -0.72 6.22
CA ASP A 393 -2.05 -1.71 5.38
C ASP A 393 -1.72 -1.46 3.88
N PRO A 394 -1.19 -2.46 3.13
CA PRO A 394 -0.91 -2.31 1.71
C PRO A 394 -2.13 -1.93 0.86
N TRP A 395 -3.34 -2.21 1.35
CA TRP A 395 -4.63 -1.96 0.69
C TRP A 395 -5.33 -0.70 1.21
N ALA A 396 -4.65 0.15 1.98
CA ALA A 396 -5.17 1.42 2.46
C ALA A 396 -5.40 2.41 1.30
N THR A 397 -6.66 2.59 0.90
CA THR A 397 -7.11 3.57 -0.12
C THR A 397 -7.01 5.03 0.35
N ARG A 398 -6.89 5.26 1.66
CA ARG A 398 -6.41 6.50 2.26
C ARG A 398 -5.40 6.16 3.34
N ALA A 399 -4.25 6.81 3.30
CA ALA A 399 -3.21 6.69 4.32
C ALA A 399 -2.75 8.08 4.76
N VAL A 400 -2.47 8.23 6.05
CA VAL A 400 -2.17 9.52 6.69
C VAL A 400 -0.91 9.43 7.56
N PRO A 401 -0.08 10.48 7.61
CA PRO A 401 1.04 10.57 8.54
C PRO A 401 0.53 10.85 9.95
N VAL A 402 0.98 10.06 10.93
CA VAL A 402 0.58 10.14 12.33
C VAL A 402 1.80 10.18 13.23
N LEU A 403 1.84 11.15 14.15
CA LEU A 403 2.87 11.23 15.20
C LEU A 403 2.47 10.34 16.37
N LEU A 404 3.16 9.20 16.50
CA LEU A 404 3.02 8.31 17.64
C LEU A 404 3.75 8.91 18.87
N PRO A 405 3.20 8.78 20.09
CA PRO A 405 3.92 9.15 21.31
C PRO A 405 5.07 8.16 21.56
N GLU A 406 6.15 8.61 22.20
CA GLU A 406 7.40 7.83 22.40
C GLU A 406 7.18 6.39 22.91
N GLY A 407 6.20 6.20 23.80
CA GLY A 407 5.85 4.90 24.40
C GLY A 407 5.01 3.95 23.53
N ALA A 408 4.49 4.39 22.38
CA ALA A 408 3.73 3.53 21.45
C ALA A 408 4.64 2.63 20.59
N HIS A 409 5.93 2.94 20.52
CA HIS A 409 6.93 2.06 19.93
C HIS A 409 7.28 0.95 20.92
N LYS A 410 6.67 -0.24 20.74
CA LYS A 410 6.92 -1.47 21.53
C LYS A 410 8.30 -2.09 21.24
N ALA A 411 9.35 -1.28 21.08
CA ALA A 411 10.68 -1.70 20.70
C ALA A 411 11.44 -2.31 21.90
N ALA A 412 11.58 -3.64 21.90
CA ALA A 412 12.62 -4.33 22.65
C ALA A 412 14.02 -3.91 22.13
N PRO A 413 15.11 -4.06 22.93
CA PRO A 413 16.37 -3.37 22.66
C PRO A 413 17.18 -4.01 21.51
N ARG A 414 16.86 -3.65 20.27
CA ARG A 414 17.66 -3.97 19.07
C ARG A 414 17.89 -2.79 18.12
N LEU A 415 17.08 -1.74 18.19
CA LEU A 415 17.39 -0.44 17.57
C LEU A 415 17.91 0.52 18.66
N PRO A 416 19.12 1.09 18.53
CA PRO A 416 19.56 2.18 19.40
C PRO A 416 18.62 3.39 19.23
N PRO A 417 18.50 4.28 20.24
CA PRO A 417 17.56 5.40 20.18
C PRO A 417 17.72 6.29 18.93
N SER A 418 18.95 6.48 18.45
CA SER A 418 19.30 7.22 17.23
C SER A 418 18.92 6.53 15.90
N GLN A 419 18.28 5.35 15.95
CA GLN A 419 17.69 4.64 14.80
C GLN A 419 16.19 4.44 14.95
N ARG A 420 15.55 5.13 15.92
CA ARG A 420 14.10 5.36 15.87
C ARG A 420 13.86 6.46 14.83
N PRO A 421 12.87 6.34 13.94
CA PRO A 421 12.46 7.48 13.12
C PRO A 421 11.80 8.54 14.02
N ASP A 422 12.33 9.75 14.06
CA ASP A 422 11.64 10.95 14.59
C ASP A 422 10.55 11.45 13.61
N GLU A 423 9.93 10.50 12.89
CA GLU A 423 9.16 10.71 11.68
C GLU A 423 7.79 10.06 11.80
N PRO A 424 6.74 10.61 11.17
CA PRO A 424 5.41 10.05 11.25
C PRO A 424 5.33 8.62 10.71
N VAL A 425 4.53 7.80 11.38
CA VAL A 425 4.12 6.49 10.87
C VAL A 425 2.92 6.66 9.97
N LEU A 426 2.89 5.94 8.84
CA LEU A 426 1.75 5.93 7.94
C LEU A 426 0.70 4.93 8.45
N LEU A 427 -0.53 5.40 8.67
CA LEU A 427 -1.67 4.56 9.06
C LEU A 427 -2.78 4.66 7.98
N GLY A 428 -3.53 3.59 7.77
CA GLY A 428 -4.75 3.64 6.94
C GLY A 428 -5.85 4.43 7.64
N SER A 429 -6.70 5.16 6.91
CA SER A 429 -7.77 6.00 7.49
C SER A 429 -9.18 5.53 7.10
N LEU A 430 -10.03 5.26 8.10
CA LEU A 430 -11.41 4.78 7.89
C LEU A 430 -12.38 5.91 7.45
N ALA A 431 -11.91 7.17 7.38
CA ALA A 431 -12.67 8.30 6.86
C ALA A 431 -13.17 8.05 5.41
N ALA A 432 -12.50 7.17 4.66
CA ALA A 432 -12.95 6.69 3.36
C ALA A 432 -14.40 6.16 3.34
N PHE A 433 -14.91 5.69 4.49
CA PHE A 433 -16.25 5.09 4.62
C PHE A 433 -17.33 6.02 5.21
N VAL A 434 -16.98 7.23 5.64
CA VAL A 434 -17.93 8.17 6.28
C VAL A 434 -18.57 9.12 5.27
N HIS A 435 -17.78 9.60 4.30
CA HIS A 435 -18.27 10.56 3.32
C HIS A 435 -19.13 9.89 2.26
N SER A 436 -20.14 10.60 1.75
CA SER A 436 -20.86 10.23 0.53
C SER A 436 -19.87 9.95 -0.61
N PRO A 437 -20.16 8.99 -1.52
CA PRO A 437 -19.41 8.80 -2.76
C PRO A 437 -19.17 10.14 -3.47
N PHE A 438 -17.94 10.33 -3.96
CA PHE A 438 -17.53 11.62 -4.52
C PHE A 438 -18.43 12.03 -5.70
N ASP A 439 -19.02 13.21 -5.60
CA ASP A 439 -19.90 13.76 -6.62
C ASP A 439 -19.11 14.13 -7.88
N TRP A 440 -19.13 13.23 -8.86
CA TRP A 440 -18.50 13.44 -10.16
C TRP A 440 -19.26 14.43 -11.06
N GLN A 441 -20.45 14.91 -10.67
CA GLN A 441 -21.21 15.97 -11.36
C GLN A 441 -21.40 15.75 -12.86
N GLY A 442 -21.77 14.52 -13.24
CA GLY A 442 -21.95 14.12 -14.63
C GLY A 442 -20.66 14.05 -15.47
N SER A 443 -19.48 14.24 -14.85
CA SER A 443 -18.20 14.07 -15.54
C SER A 443 -18.07 12.66 -16.10
N ALA A 444 -17.30 12.54 -17.18
CA ALA A 444 -17.09 11.31 -17.93
C ALA A 444 -16.54 10.17 -17.05
N VAL A 445 -16.77 8.94 -17.52
CA VAL A 445 -16.14 7.71 -17.03
C VAL A 445 -15.27 7.18 -18.18
N PRO A 446 -14.02 6.74 -17.94
CA PRO A 446 -13.21 6.09 -18.98
C PRO A 446 -13.94 4.94 -19.71
N ALA A 447 -13.58 4.74 -20.98
CA ALA A 447 -14.18 3.71 -21.81
C ALA A 447 -13.95 2.30 -21.23
N GLY A 448 -14.98 1.45 -21.28
CA GLY A 448 -14.93 0.07 -20.80
C GLY A 448 -15.44 -0.15 -19.37
N LEU A 449 -15.41 0.84 -18.48
CA LEU A 449 -15.82 0.66 -17.07
C LEU A 449 -17.31 0.31 -16.90
N HIS A 450 -18.21 1.00 -17.62
CA HIS A 450 -19.68 0.82 -17.50
C HIS A 450 -20.46 0.91 -18.83
N GLY A 451 -19.82 0.65 -19.98
CA GLY A 451 -20.50 0.55 -21.29
C GLY A 451 -21.14 1.84 -21.84
N GLY A 452 -21.09 2.96 -21.13
CA GLY A 452 -21.56 4.26 -21.59
C GLY A 452 -20.64 4.87 -22.67
N GLN A 453 -21.19 5.79 -23.47
CA GLN A 453 -20.40 6.51 -24.47
C GLN A 453 -19.52 7.58 -23.82
N SER A 454 -18.28 7.19 -23.53
CA SER A 454 -17.15 8.10 -23.35
C SER A 454 -16.04 7.66 -24.29
N ARG A 455 -15.44 8.61 -25.01
CA ARG A 455 -14.36 8.33 -25.95
C ARG A 455 -13.03 8.60 -25.25
N VAL A 456 -12.34 7.53 -24.83
CA VAL A 456 -10.88 7.59 -24.71
C VAL A 456 -10.36 8.02 -26.07
N ARG A 457 -9.62 9.13 -26.13
CA ARG A 457 -9.17 9.70 -27.40
C ARG A 457 -8.24 8.73 -28.13
N ALA A 458 -8.42 8.62 -29.45
CA ALA A 458 -7.55 7.85 -30.34
C ALA A 458 -6.10 8.33 -30.19
N LEU A 459 -5.14 7.40 -30.16
CA LEU A 459 -3.76 7.68 -29.75
C LEU A 459 -3.06 8.63 -30.72
N GLU A 460 -3.39 8.53 -32.00
CA GLU A 460 -2.94 9.35 -33.11
C GLU A 460 -3.44 10.81 -33.06
N GLU A 461 -4.50 11.10 -32.29
CA GLU A 461 -4.97 12.48 -32.01
C GLU A 461 -4.37 13.05 -30.70
N GLY A 462 -3.52 12.28 -29.99
CA GLY A 462 -3.09 12.59 -28.63
C GLY A 462 -1.92 13.57 -28.53
N VAL A 463 -2.10 14.64 -27.75
CA VAL A 463 -1.00 15.48 -27.25
C VAL A 463 -0.94 15.35 -25.73
N VAL A 464 0.08 14.65 -25.24
CA VAL A 464 0.30 14.39 -23.81
C VAL A 464 1.30 15.40 -23.25
N VAL A 465 0.94 16.09 -22.18
CA VAL A 465 1.84 16.98 -21.43
C VAL A 465 2.19 16.36 -20.08
N GLU A 466 3.47 16.09 -19.85
CA GLU A 466 3.98 15.67 -18.53
C GLU A 466 3.90 16.84 -17.54
N LEU A 467 3.38 16.57 -16.33
CA LEU A 467 3.04 17.58 -15.34
C LEU A 467 3.42 17.10 -13.93
N ASP A 468 4.39 17.77 -13.32
CA ASP A 468 4.66 17.60 -11.89
C ASP A 468 3.75 18.49 -11.05
N VAL A 469 3.00 17.89 -10.12
CA VAL A 469 1.98 18.57 -9.30
C VAL A 469 2.56 19.76 -8.54
N ALA A 470 3.80 19.63 -8.03
CA ALA A 470 4.42 20.68 -7.26
C ALA A 470 5.06 21.76 -8.16
N ALA A 471 5.85 21.36 -9.15
CA ALA A 471 6.61 22.31 -9.97
C ALA A 471 5.72 23.14 -10.93
N PHE A 472 4.62 22.57 -11.42
CA PHE A 472 3.72 23.23 -12.39
C PHE A 472 3.09 24.54 -11.86
N THR A 473 2.95 24.66 -10.53
CA THR A 473 2.27 25.76 -9.84
C THR A 473 3.21 26.62 -8.98
N SER A 474 4.43 26.16 -8.70
CA SER A 474 5.37 26.84 -7.80
C SER A 474 6.39 27.76 -8.50
N GLY A 475 6.51 27.70 -9.83
CA GLY A 475 7.48 28.49 -10.61
C GLY A 475 7.11 29.99 -10.73
N PRO A 476 8.07 30.89 -11.03
CA PRO A 476 7.82 32.35 -11.03
C PRO A 476 6.64 32.81 -11.89
N ASP A 477 6.48 32.24 -13.09
CA ASP A 477 5.36 32.58 -14.00
C ASP A 477 4.01 32.07 -13.47
N ALA A 478 4.02 31.00 -12.67
CA ALA A 478 2.83 30.49 -11.99
C ALA A 478 2.48 31.33 -10.75
N GLN A 479 3.47 31.83 -10.01
CA GLN A 479 3.26 32.69 -8.83
C GLN A 479 2.50 33.99 -9.15
N ALA A 480 2.53 34.46 -10.40
CA ALA A 480 1.75 35.60 -10.87
C ALA A 480 0.26 35.28 -11.17
N SER A 481 -0.15 34.01 -11.12
CA SER A 481 -1.50 33.55 -11.50
C SER A 481 -2.13 32.52 -10.55
N VAL A 482 -1.36 31.88 -9.67
CA VAL A 482 -1.81 30.86 -8.70
C VAL A 482 -1.74 31.42 -7.28
N PRO A 483 -2.85 31.38 -6.49
CA PRO A 483 -2.85 31.80 -5.08
C PRO A 483 -1.76 31.08 -4.26
N PRO A 484 -1.04 31.76 -3.34
CA PRO A 484 0.06 31.17 -2.57
C PRO A 484 -0.27 29.82 -1.90
N GLU A 485 -1.48 29.67 -1.38
CA GLU A 485 -2.02 28.47 -0.77
C GLU A 485 -2.20 27.29 -1.75
N HIS A 486 -2.41 27.57 -3.04
CA HIS A 486 -2.56 26.57 -4.09
C HIS A 486 -1.22 26.18 -4.75
N GLN A 487 -0.14 26.94 -4.50
CA GLN A 487 1.18 26.65 -5.05
C GLN A 487 1.74 25.36 -4.45
N GLY A 488 2.19 24.45 -5.31
CA GLY A 488 2.67 23.13 -4.90
C GLY A 488 1.58 22.08 -4.65
N LYS A 489 0.29 22.43 -4.85
CA LYS A 489 -0.87 21.61 -4.45
C LYS A 489 -1.70 21.10 -5.63
N TYR A 490 -2.46 20.04 -5.38
CA TYR A 490 -3.44 19.49 -6.33
C TYR A 490 -4.33 20.59 -6.92
N LEU A 491 -4.99 21.38 -6.07
CA LEU A 491 -5.97 22.39 -6.50
C LEU A 491 -5.37 23.46 -7.42
N GLY A 492 -4.09 23.81 -7.27
CA GLY A 492 -3.40 24.77 -8.14
C GLY A 492 -3.28 24.34 -9.60
N ILE A 493 -3.45 23.05 -9.91
CA ILE A 493 -3.54 22.58 -11.30
C ILE A 493 -4.76 23.20 -12.00
N LEU A 494 -5.87 23.40 -11.26
CA LEU A 494 -7.10 23.98 -11.82
C LEU A 494 -6.92 25.45 -12.20
N ASP A 495 -6.15 26.22 -11.41
CA ASP A 495 -5.86 27.64 -11.67
C ASP A 495 -5.07 27.86 -12.98
N ARG A 496 -4.45 26.80 -13.52
CA ARG A 496 -3.67 26.84 -14.77
C ARG A 496 -4.21 25.94 -15.89
N VAL A 497 -5.45 25.44 -15.77
CA VAL A 497 -6.09 24.58 -16.79
C VAL A 497 -6.12 25.22 -18.18
N ASP A 498 -6.36 26.53 -18.29
CA ASP A 498 -6.39 27.21 -19.59
C ASP A 498 -5.01 27.33 -20.24
N HIS A 499 -3.92 27.24 -19.47
CA HIS A 499 -2.56 27.13 -20.03
C HIS A 499 -2.35 25.77 -20.71
N LEU A 500 -2.88 24.68 -20.14
CA LEU A 500 -2.83 23.34 -20.74
C LEU A 500 -3.61 23.31 -22.07
N LYS A 501 -4.80 23.92 -22.11
CA LYS A 501 -5.57 24.11 -23.34
C LYS A 501 -4.81 24.93 -24.38
N ALA A 502 -4.15 26.02 -23.98
CA ALA A 502 -3.41 26.90 -24.88
C ALA A 502 -2.17 26.23 -25.51
N VAL A 503 -1.56 25.25 -24.82
CA VAL A 503 -0.49 24.38 -25.36
C VAL A 503 -1.05 23.28 -26.27
N GLY A 504 -2.37 23.07 -26.30
CA GLY A 504 -3.04 22.04 -27.10
C GLY A 504 -3.06 20.66 -26.45
N ALA A 505 -2.87 20.57 -25.13
CA ALA A 505 -2.88 19.29 -24.42
C ALA A 505 -4.25 18.59 -24.52
N THR A 506 -4.27 17.35 -24.98
CA THR A 506 -5.46 16.48 -24.93
C THR A 506 -5.47 15.58 -23.70
N ALA A 507 -4.29 15.35 -23.11
CA ALA A 507 -4.09 14.59 -21.89
C ALA A 507 -2.95 15.20 -21.06
N VAL A 508 -3.03 15.08 -19.74
CA VAL A 508 -1.88 15.28 -18.85
C VAL A 508 -1.35 13.94 -18.35
N MET A 509 -0.03 13.81 -18.30
CA MET A 509 0.66 12.72 -17.59
C MET A 509 1.17 13.28 -16.27
N LEU A 510 0.46 12.98 -15.17
CA LEU A 510 0.88 13.40 -13.83
C LEU A 510 2.11 12.58 -13.38
N THR A 511 3.07 13.23 -12.73
CA THR A 511 4.14 12.53 -11.98
C THR A 511 3.53 11.71 -10.82
N PRO A 512 4.28 10.81 -10.14
CA PRO A 512 3.69 9.89 -9.16
C PRO A 512 2.95 10.59 -7.99
N VAL A 513 1.61 10.58 -8.05
CA VAL A 513 0.69 11.13 -7.04
C VAL A 513 0.26 10.13 -5.97
N ALA A 514 0.72 8.88 -6.03
CA ALA A 514 0.55 7.91 -4.94
C ALA A 514 1.48 8.26 -3.76
N LEU A 515 1.00 8.07 -2.53
CA LEU A 515 1.75 8.41 -1.31
C LEU A 515 3.12 7.74 -1.30
N GLY A 516 4.18 8.56 -1.27
CA GLY A 516 5.56 8.11 -1.39
C GLY A 516 6.58 8.99 -0.69
N ALA A 517 7.85 8.73 -0.98
CA ALA A 517 8.98 9.55 -0.57
C ALA A 517 10.03 9.58 -1.68
N ALA A 518 10.99 10.51 -1.61
CA ALA A 518 12.17 10.46 -2.49
C ALA A 518 12.95 9.16 -2.22
N GLY A 519 13.68 8.67 -3.23
CA GLY A 519 14.61 7.57 -3.01
C GLY A 519 15.71 7.92 -2.00
N PRO A 520 16.35 6.94 -1.33
CA PRO A 520 17.43 7.19 -0.37
C PRO A 520 18.70 7.79 -1.02
N ASP A 521 18.76 7.75 -2.35
CA ASP A 521 19.72 8.38 -3.26
C ASP A 521 19.38 9.86 -3.59
N GLY A 522 18.25 10.39 -3.10
CA GLY A 522 17.68 11.66 -3.56
C GLY A 522 17.05 11.57 -4.96
N GLY A 523 16.81 10.36 -5.46
CA GLY A 523 16.19 10.08 -6.76
C GLY A 523 14.67 10.28 -6.79
N PRO A 524 14.00 9.83 -7.87
CA PRO A 524 12.57 10.05 -8.08
C PRO A 524 11.70 9.52 -6.95
N ARG A 525 10.49 10.08 -6.80
CA ARG A 525 9.53 9.68 -5.77
C ARG A 525 9.06 8.24 -6.01
N ARG A 526 9.24 7.38 -5.01
CA ARG A 526 8.82 5.97 -4.99
C ARG A 526 7.70 5.81 -3.94
N PRO A 527 6.71 4.94 -4.16
CA PRO A 527 5.59 4.84 -3.24
C PRO A 527 5.95 4.18 -1.91
N LEU A 528 5.17 4.53 -0.90
CA LEU A 528 4.99 3.80 0.35
C LEU A 528 3.60 3.13 0.37
N ALA A 529 2.59 3.77 -0.24
CA ALA A 529 1.27 3.19 -0.51
C ALA A 529 0.99 3.13 -2.02
N LEU A 530 0.34 2.06 -2.50
CA LEU A 530 0.00 1.91 -3.92
C LEU A 530 -1.41 2.44 -4.27
N PHE A 531 -2.29 2.57 -3.27
CA PHE A 531 -3.70 2.96 -3.43
C PHE A 531 -3.99 4.39 -2.93
N ALA A 532 -3.29 4.86 -1.90
CA ALA A 532 -3.54 6.18 -1.32
C ALA A 532 -2.89 7.32 -2.14
N PRO A 533 -3.59 8.45 -2.36
CA PRO A 533 -2.97 9.66 -2.91
C PRO A 533 -2.06 10.32 -1.89
N ASP A 534 -1.05 11.05 -2.37
CA ASP A 534 -0.07 11.70 -1.51
C ASP A 534 -0.68 12.92 -0.78
N PRO A 535 -0.64 12.98 0.56
CA PRO A 535 -1.14 14.11 1.32
C PRO A 535 -0.23 15.34 1.28
N ALA A 536 1.04 15.23 0.84
CA ALA A 536 1.92 16.39 0.73
C ALA A 536 1.39 17.42 -0.29
N PHE A 537 0.72 16.95 -1.35
CA PHE A 537 0.08 17.78 -2.37
C PHE A 537 -1.34 18.26 -2.00
N ALA A 538 -1.88 17.88 -0.84
CA ALA A 538 -3.20 18.31 -0.37
C ALA A 538 -3.16 19.67 0.35
N LEU A 539 -4.23 20.45 0.24
CA LEU A 539 -4.41 21.73 0.91
C LEU A 539 -5.25 21.62 2.19
N GLY A 540 -6.37 20.88 2.15
CA GLY A 540 -7.36 20.80 3.23
C GLY A 540 -7.01 19.85 4.37
N GLY A 541 -5.87 19.15 4.30
CA GLY A 541 -5.41 18.19 5.31
C GLY A 541 -5.09 16.82 4.70
N PRO A 542 -4.39 15.92 5.43
CA PRO A 542 -4.09 14.58 4.93
C PRO A 542 -5.34 13.75 4.55
N LEU A 543 -6.48 14.02 5.19
CA LEU A 543 -7.77 13.39 4.87
C LEU A 543 -8.40 13.91 3.57
N ALA A 544 -8.04 15.12 3.13
CA ALA A 544 -8.63 15.82 1.99
C ALA A 544 -8.01 15.42 0.63
N ALA A 545 -6.80 14.82 0.64
CA ALA A 545 -6.03 14.45 -0.56
C ALA A 545 -6.86 13.68 -1.61
N ALA A 546 -7.70 12.74 -1.17
CA ALA A 546 -8.55 11.94 -2.05
C ALA A 546 -9.67 12.77 -2.71
N SER A 547 -10.29 13.71 -2.00
CA SER A 547 -11.31 14.60 -2.54
C SER A 547 -10.73 15.70 -3.43
N GLU A 548 -9.52 16.18 -3.15
CA GLU A 548 -8.84 17.20 -3.95
C GLU A 548 -8.37 16.62 -5.28
N LEU A 549 -7.66 15.48 -5.30
CA LEU A 549 -7.20 14.87 -6.54
C LEU A 549 -8.38 14.52 -7.48
N LYS A 550 -9.48 13.98 -6.95
CA LYS A 550 -10.71 13.78 -7.75
C LYS A 550 -11.34 15.07 -8.23
N THR A 551 -11.25 16.16 -7.46
CA THR A 551 -11.71 17.50 -7.88
C THR A 551 -10.87 18.05 -9.04
N VAL A 552 -9.55 17.84 -9.02
CA VAL A 552 -8.65 18.17 -10.13
C VAL A 552 -9.00 17.37 -11.37
N ILE A 553 -9.08 16.05 -11.26
CA ILE A 553 -9.41 15.14 -12.38
C ILE A 553 -10.78 15.53 -12.99
N ARG A 554 -11.80 15.73 -12.15
CA ARG A 554 -13.13 16.23 -12.58
C ARG A 554 -13.06 17.57 -13.31
N GLY A 555 -12.14 18.47 -12.93
CA GLY A 555 -11.91 19.75 -13.61
C GLY A 555 -11.19 19.62 -14.95
N LEU A 556 -10.17 18.76 -15.03
CA LEU A 556 -9.48 18.42 -16.28
C LEU A 556 -10.43 17.77 -17.30
N HIS A 557 -11.31 16.86 -16.85
CA HIS A 557 -12.29 16.22 -17.72
C HIS A 557 -13.31 17.23 -18.25
N ARG A 558 -13.70 18.24 -17.44
CA ARG A 558 -14.52 19.38 -17.88
C ARG A 558 -13.81 20.30 -18.88
N ALA A 559 -12.47 20.30 -18.88
CA ALA A 559 -11.65 21.00 -19.87
C ALA A 559 -11.44 20.18 -21.16
N GLY A 560 -11.91 18.92 -21.22
CA GLY A 560 -11.65 18.01 -22.34
C GLY A 560 -10.25 17.37 -22.32
N ILE A 561 -9.61 17.35 -21.15
CA ILE A 561 -8.25 16.84 -20.92
C ILE A 561 -8.34 15.53 -20.13
N GLU A 562 -7.82 14.45 -20.72
CA GLU A 562 -7.70 13.13 -20.08
C GLU A 562 -6.57 13.10 -19.02
N VAL A 563 -6.63 12.16 -18.07
CA VAL A 563 -5.59 12.00 -17.04
C VAL A 563 -4.90 10.64 -17.16
N ILE A 564 -3.59 10.69 -17.36
CA ILE A 564 -2.66 9.55 -17.29
C ILE A 564 -1.83 9.71 -16.01
N MET A 565 -1.69 8.64 -15.23
CA MET A 565 -0.82 8.65 -14.04
C MET A 565 0.51 7.95 -14.29
N GLN A 566 1.64 8.59 -13.96
CA GLN A 566 2.88 7.84 -13.74
C GLN A 566 2.74 6.99 -12.48
N VAL A 567 3.08 5.71 -12.60
CA VAL A 567 3.00 4.73 -11.51
C VAL A 567 4.31 3.96 -11.38
N GLU A 568 4.86 3.97 -10.17
CA GLU A 568 6.08 3.27 -9.80
C GLU A 568 5.70 2.04 -8.95
N PHE A 569 5.16 1.02 -9.62
CA PHE A 569 4.70 -0.21 -8.97
C PHE A 569 5.76 -1.32 -8.91
N CYS A 570 7.03 -0.96 -9.13
CA CYS A 570 8.17 -1.88 -9.22
C CYS A 570 9.17 -1.70 -8.06
N VAL A 571 9.40 -0.47 -7.57
CA VAL A 571 10.43 -0.16 -6.57
C VAL A 571 9.88 0.80 -5.50
N THR A 572 9.87 0.42 -4.22
CA THR A 572 9.28 1.26 -3.15
C THR A 572 10.27 2.22 -2.50
N ALA A 573 9.78 3.07 -1.59
CA ALA A 573 10.60 3.90 -0.69
C ALA A 573 10.90 3.25 0.68
N GLU A 574 10.62 1.96 0.90
CA GLU A 574 10.99 1.26 2.15
C GLU A 574 12.52 0.98 2.28
N GLY A 575 13.30 1.18 1.22
CA GLY A 575 14.76 1.05 1.21
C GLY A 575 15.29 -0.38 1.37
N GLY A 576 16.61 -0.53 1.41
CA GLY A 576 17.30 -1.82 1.64
C GLY A 576 17.63 -2.08 3.12
N ASP A 577 18.37 -3.15 3.41
CA ASP A 577 18.93 -3.38 4.76
C ASP A 577 20.07 -2.39 5.07
N ALA A 578 20.94 -2.10 4.09
CA ALA A 578 22.06 -1.18 4.24
C ALA A 578 21.64 0.30 4.41
N SER A 579 20.50 0.70 3.85
CA SER A 579 20.04 2.10 3.81
C SER A 579 19.11 2.50 4.96
N SER A 580 19.26 1.86 6.14
CA SER A 580 18.38 2.01 7.32
C SER A 580 16.88 2.06 6.95
N GLY A 581 16.43 1.04 6.23
CA GLY A 581 15.13 1.06 5.56
C GLY A 581 13.92 1.19 6.50
N ARG A 582 12.89 1.86 5.98
CA ARG A 582 11.65 2.19 6.68
C ARG A 582 10.74 0.95 6.72
N LEU A 583 10.59 0.32 7.88
CA LEU A 583 9.56 -0.70 8.11
C LEU A 583 8.21 0.01 8.32
N GLN A 584 7.55 0.39 7.22
CA GLN A 584 6.30 1.15 7.21
C GLN A 584 5.11 0.33 6.69
N GLY A 585 5.32 -0.80 6.01
CA GLY A 585 4.26 -1.65 5.47
C GLY A 585 4.76 -3.03 5.01
N LEU A 586 4.83 -3.21 3.70
CA LEU A 586 5.09 -4.49 3.01
C LEU A 586 6.27 -5.28 3.60
N ARG A 587 7.40 -4.60 3.83
CA ARG A 587 8.64 -5.22 4.32
C ARG A 587 8.51 -5.80 5.73
N GLY A 588 7.77 -5.12 6.60
CA GLY A 588 7.48 -5.61 7.95
C GLY A 588 6.42 -6.72 7.97
N LEU A 589 5.55 -6.78 6.96
CA LEU A 589 4.45 -7.75 6.85
C LEU A 589 4.88 -9.10 6.28
N ASP A 590 5.63 -9.13 5.16
CA ASP A 590 6.14 -10.37 4.56
C ASP A 590 7.22 -10.09 3.48
N HIS A 591 8.43 -9.65 3.88
CA HIS A 591 9.47 -9.27 2.91
C HIS A 591 9.77 -10.37 1.89
N ALA A 592 9.83 -11.64 2.32
CA ALA A 592 10.13 -12.78 1.44
C ALA A 592 9.04 -13.08 0.38
N VAL A 593 7.84 -12.51 0.54
CA VAL A 593 6.76 -12.55 -0.46
C VAL A 593 6.69 -11.27 -1.30
N TYR A 594 6.84 -10.10 -0.68
CA TYR A 594 6.63 -8.83 -1.36
C TYR A 594 7.84 -8.33 -2.15
N TYR A 595 9.06 -8.69 -1.77
CA TYR A 595 10.31 -8.18 -2.37
C TYR A 595 11.13 -9.28 -3.06
N ARG A 596 12.04 -8.84 -3.95
CA ARG A 596 13.09 -9.69 -4.51
C ARG A 596 14.28 -9.74 -3.53
N ASP A 597 14.59 -10.93 -3.04
CA ASP A 597 15.75 -11.16 -2.16
C ASP A 597 17.09 -10.94 -2.87
N GLY A 598 18.14 -10.67 -2.11
CA GLY A 598 19.52 -10.47 -2.60
C GLY A 598 19.79 -9.14 -3.30
N LEU A 599 18.84 -8.20 -3.32
CA LEU A 599 19.01 -6.86 -3.90
C LEU A 599 19.13 -5.77 -2.82
N GLU A 600 20.02 -4.81 -3.03
CA GLU A 600 20.11 -3.62 -2.16
C GLU A 600 18.94 -2.64 -2.35
N ALA A 601 18.33 -2.66 -3.53
CA ALA A 601 17.16 -1.85 -3.87
C ALA A 601 15.84 -2.58 -3.53
N PRO A 602 14.83 -1.88 -2.99
CA PRO A 602 13.53 -2.46 -2.63
C PRO A 602 12.64 -2.75 -3.85
N VAL A 603 13.06 -3.67 -4.71
CA VAL A 603 12.32 -4.11 -5.89
C VAL A 603 11.26 -5.12 -5.50
N LEU A 604 10.00 -4.85 -5.84
CA LEU A 604 8.87 -5.74 -5.57
C LEU A 604 8.95 -7.01 -6.41
N ASN A 605 8.51 -8.13 -5.86
CA ASN A 605 8.47 -9.42 -6.56
C ASN A 605 7.28 -9.50 -7.51
N CYS A 606 7.34 -8.74 -8.61
CA CYS A 606 6.27 -8.63 -9.62
C CYS A 606 5.91 -9.98 -10.29
N GLY A 607 6.75 -11.00 -10.18
CA GLY A 607 6.41 -12.35 -10.61
C GLY A 607 5.53 -13.14 -9.62
N HIS A 608 5.51 -12.78 -8.33
CA HIS A 608 4.77 -13.50 -7.30
C HIS A 608 3.27 -13.14 -7.30
N PRO A 609 2.33 -14.12 -7.31
CA PRO A 609 0.89 -13.85 -7.50
C PRO A 609 0.25 -12.86 -6.52
N VAL A 610 0.73 -12.79 -5.28
CA VAL A 610 0.24 -11.82 -4.27
C VAL A 610 0.60 -10.39 -4.67
N VAL A 611 1.81 -10.16 -5.18
CA VAL A 611 2.26 -8.84 -5.66
C VAL A 611 1.52 -8.47 -6.94
N ARG A 612 1.33 -9.42 -7.87
CA ARG A 612 0.49 -9.18 -9.07
C ARG A 612 -0.92 -8.77 -8.70
N SER A 613 -1.55 -9.50 -7.77
CA SER A 613 -2.90 -9.20 -7.27
C SER A 613 -2.98 -7.81 -6.63
N LEU A 614 -1.96 -7.39 -5.89
CA LEU A 614 -1.84 -6.07 -5.29
C LEU A 614 -1.73 -4.97 -6.37
N VAL A 615 -0.84 -5.13 -7.35
CA VAL A 615 -0.60 -4.15 -8.44
C VAL A 615 -1.82 -4.02 -9.36
N VAL A 616 -2.40 -5.14 -9.81
CA VAL A 616 -3.64 -5.14 -10.63
C VAL A 616 -4.80 -4.50 -9.86
N SER A 617 -4.92 -4.73 -8.56
CA SER A 617 -5.96 -4.11 -7.75
C SER A 617 -5.74 -2.62 -7.52
N ALA A 618 -4.49 -2.16 -7.38
CA ALA A 618 -4.16 -0.75 -7.32
C ALA A 618 -4.51 -0.04 -8.65
N LEU A 619 -4.13 -0.61 -9.79
CA LEU A 619 -4.52 -0.11 -11.12
C LEU A 619 -6.04 -0.01 -11.28
N ARG A 620 -6.78 -1.08 -10.91
CA ARG A 620 -8.24 -1.07 -10.92
C ARG A 620 -8.80 0.03 -10.01
N HIS A 621 -8.26 0.21 -8.81
CA HIS A 621 -8.68 1.25 -7.88
C HIS A 621 -8.55 2.65 -8.50
N TRP A 622 -7.38 3.01 -9.03
CA TRP A 622 -7.17 4.30 -9.71
C TRP A 622 -8.12 4.47 -10.90
N ALA A 623 -8.30 3.43 -11.73
CA ALA A 623 -9.22 3.47 -12.87
C ALA A 623 -10.70 3.63 -12.46
N THR A 624 -11.19 2.97 -11.40
CA THR A 624 -12.60 3.03 -10.98
C THR A 624 -12.93 4.23 -10.10
N GLU A 625 -12.09 4.50 -9.10
CA GLU A 625 -12.38 5.41 -7.98
C GLU A 625 -11.86 6.84 -8.24
N TYR A 626 -10.81 6.96 -9.07
CA TYR A 626 -10.26 8.23 -9.54
C TYR A 626 -10.50 8.49 -11.04
N ARG A 627 -11.02 7.51 -11.79
CA ARG A 627 -11.45 7.65 -13.20
C ARG A 627 -10.35 8.07 -14.19
N VAL A 628 -9.11 7.66 -13.97
CA VAL A 628 -8.01 7.98 -14.90
C VAL A 628 -8.08 7.15 -16.19
N GLU A 629 -7.79 7.77 -17.33
CA GLU A 629 -7.78 7.13 -18.66
C GLU A 629 -6.51 6.34 -18.97
N GLY A 630 -5.46 6.37 -18.12
CA GLY A 630 -4.21 5.66 -18.41
C GLY A 630 -3.16 5.62 -17.31
N PHE A 631 -2.13 4.82 -17.57
CA PHE A 631 -0.99 4.59 -16.68
C PHE A 631 0.33 4.57 -17.46
N CYS A 632 1.32 5.31 -16.97
CA CYS A 632 2.71 5.26 -17.42
C CYS A 632 3.56 4.56 -16.38
N PHE A 633 3.96 3.33 -16.66
CA PHE A 633 4.64 2.44 -15.73
C PHE A 633 6.13 2.74 -15.70
N LEU A 634 6.60 3.33 -14.60
CA LEU A 634 8.02 3.56 -14.36
C LEU A 634 8.73 2.24 -14.02
N ASN A 635 10.01 2.13 -14.43
CA ASN A 635 10.83 0.94 -14.25
C ASN A 635 10.14 -0.36 -14.75
N ALA A 636 9.48 -0.26 -15.91
CA ALA A 636 8.63 -1.31 -16.49
C ALA A 636 9.38 -2.63 -16.77
N GLU A 637 10.71 -2.61 -16.89
CA GLU A 637 11.54 -3.81 -16.98
C GLU A 637 11.34 -4.82 -15.85
N ASN A 638 10.83 -4.40 -14.68
CA ASN A 638 10.54 -5.29 -13.55
C ASN A 638 9.16 -5.96 -13.65
N ILE A 639 8.23 -5.38 -14.42
CA ILE A 639 6.95 -6.01 -14.80
C ILE A 639 7.22 -7.20 -15.75
N ALA A 640 8.31 -7.11 -16.53
CA ALA A 640 8.73 -8.14 -17.48
C ALA A 640 9.42 -9.38 -16.86
N GLN A 641 9.47 -9.47 -15.53
CA GLN A 641 10.26 -10.48 -14.80
C GLN A 641 9.41 -11.54 -14.10
N ASP A 642 9.97 -12.75 -14.00
CA ASP A 642 9.43 -13.86 -13.22
C ASP A 642 9.69 -13.70 -11.71
N LYS A 643 9.22 -14.66 -10.91
CA LYS A 643 9.34 -14.60 -9.43
C LYS A 643 10.78 -14.70 -8.89
N PHE A 644 11.75 -15.03 -9.75
CA PHE A 644 13.18 -15.06 -9.46
C PHE A 644 13.92 -13.84 -10.05
N GLY A 645 13.23 -13.00 -10.84
CA GLY A 645 13.82 -11.84 -11.53
C GLY A 645 14.30 -12.12 -12.95
N SER A 646 13.96 -13.26 -13.54
CA SER A 646 14.32 -13.62 -14.92
C SER A 646 13.37 -12.96 -15.91
N VAL A 647 13.89 -12.29 -16.93
CA VAL A 647 13.05 -11.66 -17.97
C VAL A 647 12.30 -12.74 -18.77
N MET A 648 10.98 -12.59 -18.90
CA MET A 648 10.11 -13.52 -19.63
C MET A 648 9.81 -13.02 -21.04
N ASP A 649 9.58 -13.94 -21.99
CA ASP A 649 9.00 -13.61 -23.31
C ASP A 649 7.54 -13.15 -23.19
N ASN A 650 6.77 -13.84 -22.34
CA ASN A 650 5.36 -13.57 -22.07
C ASN A 650 5.19 -13.28 -20.56
N PRO A 651 5.51 -12.06 -20.10
CA PRO A 651 5.53 -11.75 -18.67
C PRO A 651 4.13 -11.62 -18.06
N THR A 652 3.82 -12.54 -17.15
CA THR A 652 2.47 -12.74 -16.58
C THR A 652 1.79 -11.48 -16.05
N LEU A 653 2.52 -10.53 -15.44
CA LEU A 653 1.89 -9.30 -14.91
C LEU A 653 1.43 -8.36 -16.03
N ALA A 654 2.25 -8.19 -17.08
CA ALA A 654 1.86 -7.35 -18.22
C ALA A 654 0.76 -8.01 -19.07
N GLU A 655 0.75 -9.35 -19.15
CA GLU A 655 -0.32 -10.14 -19.76
C GLU A 655 -1.64 -10.04 -18.97
N GLU A 656 -1.60 -10.14 -17.63
CA GLU A 656 -2.76 -9.96 -16.75
C GLU A 656 -3.36 -8.56 -16.90
N ILE A 657 -2.53 -7.51 -16.94
CA ILE A 657 -2.97 -6.12 -17.17
C ILE A 657 -3.53 -5.94 -18.59
N ALA A 658 -2.89 -6.51 -19.62
CA ALA A 658 -3.35 -6.45 -21.01
C ALA A 658 -4.68 -7.19 -21.25
N SER A 659 -4.94 -8.23 -20.46
CA SER A 659 -6.15 -9.07 -20.57
C SER A 659 -7.31 -8.56 -19.73
N ASP A 660 -7.04 -7.73 -18.72
CA ASP A 660 -8.02 -7.25 -17.75
C ASP A 660 -9.18 -6.46 -18.43
N PRO A 661 -10.45 -6.86 -18.23
CA PRO A 661 -11.59 -6.20 -18.87
C PRO A 661 -11.76 -4.70 -18.56
N LEU A 662 -11.26 -4.23 -17.41
CA LEU A 662 -11.31 -2.84 -16.97
C LEU A 662 -10.08 -2.07 -17.47
N LEU A 663 -8.88 -2.66 -17.39
CA LEU A 663 -7.62 -1.95 -17.69
C LEU A 663 -7.23 -1.92 -19.17
N ARG A 664 -7.57 -2.96 -19.95
CA ARG A 664 -7.10 -3.10 -21.35
C ARG A 664 -7.56 -2.03 -22.33
N ASN A 665 -8.58 -1.22 -21.96
CA ASN A 665 -9.12 -0.14 -22.77
C ASN A 665 -8.55 1.24 -22.36
N LEU A 666 -7.64 1.27 -21.37
CA LEU A 666 -6.94 2.45 -20.89
C LEU A 666 -5.61 2.62 -21.62
N LYS A 667 -5.04 3.82 -21.56
CA LYS A 667 -3.74 4.14 -22.15
C LYS A 667 -2.59 3.54 -21.30
N LEU A 668 -2.16 2.33 -21.64
CA LEU A 668 -1.05 1.62 -20.98
C LEU A 668 0.30 2.00 -21.64
N ILE A 669 1.23 2.61 -20.91
CA ILE A 669 2.53 3.06 -21.43
C ILE A 669 3.67 2.48 -20.58
N ALA A 670 4.62 1.78 -21.19
CA ALA A 670 5.83 1.29 -20.51
C ALA A 670 6.99 2.32 -20.59
N ALA A 671 7.53 2.71 -19.43
CA ALA A 671 8.76 3.48 -19.32
C ALA A 671 9.88 2.56 -18.78
N VAL A 672 10.77 2.15 -19.69
CA VAL A 672 11.87 1.22 -19.39
C VAL A 672 13.12 2.04 -19.09
N SER A 673 13.57 2.07 -17.82
CA SER A 673 14.71 2.91 -17.44
C SER A 673 16.06 2.23 -17.68
N ASN A 674 16.09 0.90 -17.54
CA ASN A 674 17.30 0.10 -17.61
C ASN A 674 17.18 -0.96 -18.72
N PRO A 675 17.67 -0.67 -19.95
CA PRO A 675 17.58 -1.62 -21.06
C PRO A 675 18.41 -2.90 -20.85
N ALA A 676 19.36 -2.93 -19.90
CA ALA A 676 20.08 -4.17 -19.56
C ALA A 676 19.20 -5.15 -18.75
N LEU A 677 18.18 -4.65 -18.05
CA LEU A 677 17.17 -5.47 -17.36
C LEU A 677 15.98 -5.84 -18.25
N LEU A 678 15.90 -5.30 -19.47
CA LEU A 678 15.01 -5.76 -20.54
C LEU A 678 15.78 -5.80 -21.87
N PRO A 679 16.67 -6.81 -22.08
CA PRO A 679 17.70 -6.75 -23.14
C PRO A 679 17.18 -6.53 -24.56
N ARG A 680 15.93 -6.93 -24.86
CA ARG A 680 15.29 -6.78 -26.17
C ARG A 680 14.50 -5.47 -26.34
N SER A 681 14.46 -4.59 -25.33
CA SER A 681 13.80 -3.28 -25.40
C SER A 681 14.32 -2.39 -26.54
N ALA A 682 15.58 -2.56 -26.94
CA ALA A 682 16.21 -1.85 -28.05
C ALA A 682 16.05 -2.55 -29.42
N GLU A 683 15.42 -3.73 -29.47
CA GLU A 683 15.30 -4.59 -30.68
C GLU A 683 13.85 -4.96 -31.04
N ARG A 684 12.98 -5.19 -30.06
CA ARG A 684 11.54 -5.49 -30.22
C ARG A 684 10.64 -4.78 -29.18
N GLY A 685 11.18 -3.81 -28.44
CA GLY A 685 10.43 -3.06 -27.43
C GLY A 685 9.98 -3.87 -26.20
N PHE A 686 8.93 -3.38 -25.54
CA PHE A 686 8.23 -4.02 -24.42
C PHE A 686 7.13 -4.99 -24.94
N PRO A 687 6.92 -6.18 -24.33
CA PRO A 687 5.83 -7.08 -24.69
C PRO A 687 4.47 -6.40 -24.59
N HIS A 688 3.70 -6.34 -25.69
CA HIS A 688 2.66 -5.31 -25.82
C HIS A 688 1.22 -5.79 -26.09
N TRP A 689 1.00 -7.02 -26.56
CA TRP A 689 -0.32 -7.60 -26.89
C TRP A 689 -1.23 -6.74 -27.79
N GLY A 690 -0.69 -5.72 -28.48
CA GLY A 690 -1.46 -4.73 -29.23
C GLY A 690 -2.16 -3.65 -28.39
N VAL A 691 -1.98 -3.62 -27.06
CA VAL A 691 -2.62 -2.66 -26.14
C VAL A 691 -1.66 -1.78 -25.34
N TRP A 692 -0.39 -2.18 -25.19
CA TRP A 692 0.64 -1.34 -24.58
C TRP A 692 1.35 -0.46 -25.61
N MET A 693 1.72 0.73 -25.15
CA MET A 693 2.68 1.66 -25.77
C MET A 693 4.01 1.63 -24.99
N GLN A 694 5.05 2.28 -25.52
CA GLN A 694 6.34 2.44 -24.85
C GLN A 694 6.88 3.86 -25.04
N LEU A 695 7.57 4.41 -24.03
CA LEU A 695 8.39 5.61 -24.21
C LEU A 695 9.57 5.29 -25.15
N ASN A 696 9.70 6.09 -26.21
CA ASN A 696 10.60 5.82 -27.32
C ASN A 696 11.93 6.58 -27.15
N ASP A 697 12.79 6.11 -26.24
CA ASP A 697 14.10 6.73 -25.99
C ASP A 697 15.00 6.73 -27.23
N ARG A 698 14.79 5.78 -28.16
CA ARG A 698 15.48 5.75 -29.45
C ARG A 698 15.13 6.98 -30.30
N PHE A 699 13.87 7.42 -30.31
CA PHE A 699 13.45 8.67 -30.96
C PHE A 699 14.19 9.86 -30.37
N THR A 700 14.16 9.99 -29.05
CA THR A 700 14.84 11.08 -28.33
C THR A 700 16.35 11.07 -28.59
N SER A 701 16.99 9.91 -28.57
CA SER A 701 18.44 9.75 -28.77
C SER A 701 18.88 10.05 -30.19
N ASP A 702 18.24 9.44 -31.20
CA ASP A 702 18.62 9.62 -32.61
C ASP A 702 18.37 11.07 -33.07
N LEU A 703 17.24 11.69 -32.70
CA LEU A 703 16.97 13.09 -33.05
C LEU A 703 17.92 14.06 -32.33
N ARG A 704 18.18 13.89 -31.01
CA ARG A 704 19.14 14.76 -30.30
C ARG A 704 20.54 14.64 -30.89
N THR A 705 20.99 13.43 -31.22
CA THR A 705 22.32 13.20 -31.80
C THR A 705 22.44 13.80 -33.20
N TYR A 706 21.41 13.64 -34.04
CA TYR A 706 21.37 14.26 -35.37
C TYR A 706 21.39 15.79 -35.31
N LEU A 707 20.53 16.40 -34.47
CA LEU A 707 20.41 17.85 -34.35
C LEU A 707 21.64 18.49 -33.69
N ALA A 708 22.21 17.88 -32.65
CA ALA A 708 23.34 18.46 -31.92
C ALA A 708 24.69 18.25 -32.63
N LEU A 709 24.89 17.11 -33.30
CA LEU A 709 26.19 16.75 -33.91
C LEU A 709 26.21 16.89 -35.45
N SER A 710 25.09 17.25 -36.08
CA SER A 710 24.96 17.38 -37.55
C SER A 710 25.39 16.12 -38.35
N GLN A 711 25.34 14.95 -37.72
CA GLN A 711 25.85 13.70 -38.30
C GLN A 711 24.94 13.18 -39.40
N ARG A 712 25.29 13.47 -40.66
CA ARG A 712 24.55 13.04 -41.87
C ARG A 712 24.27 11.54 -41.94
N GLY A 713 25.10 10.70 -41.32
CA GLY A 713 24.90 9.25 -41.25
C GLY A 713 23.62 8.81 -40.51
N LEU A 714 23.07 9.66 -39.64
CA LEU A 714 21.83 9.36 -38.89
C LEU A 714 20.54 9.66 -39.67
N LEU A 715 20.60 10.17 -40.90
CA LEU A 715 19.40 10.55 -41.67
C LEU A 715 18.41 9.39 -41.84
N SER A 716 18.92 8.16 -42.05
CA SER A 716 18.09 6.95 -42.14
C SER A 716 17.40 6.63 -40.81
N ALA A 717 18.15 6.67 -39.70
CA ALA A 717 17.59 6.45 -38.36
C ALA A 717 16.50 7.48 -38.03
N VAL A 718 16.76 8.77 -38.31
CA VAL A 718 15.78 9.86 -38.11
C VAL A 718 14.54 9.69 -39.00
N ALA A 719 14.69 9.26 -40.25
CA ALA A 719 13.53 8.93 -41.10
C ALA A 719 12.68 7.81 -40.47
N THR A 720 13.31 6.73 -40.01
CA THR A 720 12.63 5.63 -39.30
C THR A 720 11.94 6.11 -38.02
N ARG A 721 12.56 7.02 -37.25
CA ARG A 721 11.94 7.65 -36.06
C ARG A 721 10.70 8.45 -36.43
N LEU A 722 10.77 9.29 -37.47
CA LEU A 722 9.65 10.13 -37.92
C LEU A 722 8.50 9.32 -38.51
N THR A 723 8.75 8.13 -39.06
CA THR A 723 7.72 7.18 -39.52
C THR A 723 7.19 6.26 -38.42
N GLY A 724 7.34 6.61 -37.14
CA GLY A 724 6.77 5.87 -36.01
C GLY A 724 7.62 4.70 -35.47
N SER A 725 8.92 4.64 -35.78
CA SER A 725 9.82 3.54 -35.35
C SER A 725 9.33 2.12 -35.73
N PRO A 726 9.04 1.83 -37.01
CA PRO A 726 8.57 0.49 -37.42
C PRO A 726 9.60 -0.62 -37.17
N ASP A 727 10.89 -0.28 -37.08
CA ASP A 727 11.98 -1.19 -36.70
C ASP A 727 11.86 -1.72 -35.26
N LEU A 728 11.20 -0.98 -34.36
CA LEU A 728 10.94 -1.39 -32.98
C LEU A 728 9.54 -1.98 -32.78
N PHE A 729 8.54 -1.47 -33.53
CA PHE A 729 7.12 -1.66 -33.18
C PHE A 729 6.23 -2.25 -34.30
N ALA A 730 6.74 -2.50 -35.51
CA ALA A 730 5.93 -3.11 -36.59
C ALA A 730 5.89 -4.65 -36.54
N ALA A 731 6.80 -5.29 -35.79
CA ALA A 731 6.72 -6.71 -35.49
C ALA A 731 5.58 -6.97 -34.50
N ARG A 732 4.81 -8.05 -34.72
CA ARG A 732 3.81 -8.48 -33.73
C ARG A 732 4.49 -9.23 -32.57
N TRP A 733 3.98 -9.06 -31.35
CA TRP A 733 4.39 -9.85 -30.19
C TRP A 733 4.22 -11.37 -30.36
N ASP A 734 3.24 -11.82 -31.15
CA ASP A 734 2.94 -13.24 -31.42
C ASP A 734 3.81 -13.86 -32.53
N ALA A 735 4.60 -13.05 -33.23
CA ALA A 735 5.60 -13.50 -34.19
C ALA A 735 6.84 -14.03 -33.44
N GLY A 736 6.74 -15.28 -32.97
CA GLY A 736 7.81 -15.96 -32.24
C GLY A 736 9.13 -16.02 -32.99
N LEU A 737 10.20 -15.63 -32.28
CA LEU A 737 11.63 -15.63 -32.65
C LEU A 737 11.94 -15.48 -34.15
#